data_AF-A0A952S8U8-F1
#
_entry.id   AF-A0A952S8U8-F1
#
_cell.length_a   1.000
_cell.length_b   1.000
_cell.length_c   1.000
_cell.angle_alpha   90.00
_cell.angle_beta   90.00
_cell.angle_gamma   90.00
#
_symmetry.space_group_name_H-M   'P 1'
#
loop_
_entity.id
_entity.type
_entity.pdbx_description
1 polymer ?
#
loop_
_entity_poly.entity_id
_entity_poly.type
_entity_poly.pdbx_seq_one_letter_code
_entity_poly.pdbx_strand_id
1 'polypeptide(L)'
;MKHVTKMMPIFLILSVLLVSVRPCGPAVVMPLFDLGSRPEVPYRDYAAGKLGIIKPEFQRPVLIAAYRYIASSGLSRDEQKAIIEAWNAEFHRKDFRNDSVDEAVRNWIAKRKAVVDEKEPLPKIYTEREYGGFDFFPNCAKNAFEVAAETLSDRLSAHGPSDPNVREWISGQDKVFENCSAGRAEPTDTDPGAPQWLVKDRAYQQAAADFYALNYEAAKAKFRAIAQDSDSPWQETADYLVARTLIRQASLGTSEMETRRFYEEAELQLTRFTSRSGKFRDSVAGLLNLIKYRLRPAERVVELGRQISSYGGNDNFRQDVIDYTWLLDRFEAEVLNAVEKRKAEEERLRNGTPKGEPTPEASRLEDPNTITIRLYTPERTIEVKLPADATDDDAIAAVTREAGKPLTDEQKQNVRDNRQYAFASRFSNARKPDYTGRYYGDEKMDPSMLPDHLRSVEMTEWLFVYRMSGPAAYNFAMQRYADSGSELWLMTALTKAEPSSPGLTRLLEAAERVGRSSPAFLTVSYYRAKLLLDLKKDAAAREVVEEAMNSGEQLTISARNAFLGLRLRQSADLDAFIRNSLRRAYAFDFDGQEGTIADFIAEQKTYYDPEYNKDGREAFDREVEERFKEELLWQDREMLDASTIAILNQHFTTTMLIEAAASKEMPEYLADQILRAAWVRAYLLNDRANLIKLGPELVRMRPDMAPLIEAANSAATPVLRDRALLFAVLKNPILSPYIEEGLERSNNTQEEWDMDDWWCAPDDMVYDEASGEAVKAPLPNRPPFITPAKSAAAQAERKKLTDIGDAPKYLAEKVLAWQRLAPADKRLPEALYIVARANGWTKYGCGNNEELRARLIAILKRTYPASEWTKKLIAEEAEN
;
A
#
# COMPACT_ATOMS: atom_id res chain seq x y z
N MET A 1 22.63 -8.48 58.08
CA MET A 1 21.65 -9.13 58.98
C MET A 1 20.36 -8.33 58.97
N LYS A 2 19.19 -8.98 59.12
CA LYS A 2 17.82 -8.44 58.89
C LYS A 2 17.59 -8.18 57.38
N HIS A 3 16.68 -8.84 56.63
CA HIS A 3 15.26 -9.23 56.84
C HIS A 3 14.36 -8.00 57.07
N VAL A 4 13.29 -7.72 56.30
CA VAL A 4 11.96 -8.40 56.16
C VAL A 4 11.21 -7.64 55.02
N THR A 5 10.36 -8.15 54.09
CA THR A 5 9.87 -9.50 53.63
C THR A 5 9.34 -9.40 52.17
N LYS A 6 8.69 -10.47 51.63
CA LYS A 6 8.03 -10.54 50.29
C LYS A 6 6.73 -9.71 50.17
N MET A 7 6.42 -9.25 48.96
CA MET A 7 5.12 -9.29 48.21
C MET A 7 5.26 -8.41 46.95
N MET A 8 4.61 -8.60 45.81
CA MET A 8 4.00 -9.76 45.14
C MET A 8 3.69 -9.30 43.69
N PRO A 9 4.06 -10.03 42.61
CA PRO A 9 3.73 -9.62 41.25
C PRO A 9 2.23 -9.88 40.95
N ILE A 10 1.80 -9.48 39.74
CA ILE A 10 0.41 -9.50 39.24
C ILE A 10 -0.43 -8.33 39.78
N PHE A 11 -0.26 -7.17 39.13
CA PHE A 11 -1.41 -6.43 38.60
C PHE A 11 -1.00 -5.82 37.24
N LEU A 12 -1.63 -6.32 36.17
CA LEU A 12 -1.90 -5.66 34.88
C LEU A 12 -0.78 -4.74 34.32
N ILE A 13 -0.02 -5.06 33.26
CA ILE A 13 -0.29 -5.88 32.06
C ILE A 13 -1.49 -5.36 31.21
N LEU A 14 -2.21 -4.32 31.66
CA LEU A 14 -3.38 -3.76 30.93
C LEU A 14 -3.21 -2.30 30.48
N SER A 15 -2.15 -1.60 30.91
CA SER A 15 -1.83 -0.23 30.45
C SER A 15 -0.94 -0.21 29.19
N VAL A 16 -0.23 -1.30 28.90
CA VAL A 16 0.68 -1.42 27.73
C VAL A 16 -0.05 -1.97 26.48
N LEU A 17 -1.36 -2.26 26.59
CA LEU A 17 -2.22 -2.75 25.50
C LEU A 17 -3.38 -1.79 25.15
N LEU A 18 -3.28 -0.53 25.58
CA LEU A 18 -4.24 0.54 25.23
C LEU A 18 -3.59 1.72 24.49
N VAL A 19 -2.30 1.65 24.17
CA VAL A 19 -1.71 2.48 23.11
C VAL A 19 -1.97 1.78 21.78
N SER A 20 -2.74 2.42 20.90
CA SER A 20 -3.04 1.90 19.56
C SER A 20 -1.74 1.79 18.76
N VAL A 21 -1.32 0.57 18.42
CA VAL A 21 -0.16 0.38 17.53
C VAL A 21 -0.57 0.70 16.09
N ARG A 22 -0.65 1.99 15.77
CA ARG A 22 -0.61 2.51 14.40
C ARG A 22 0.85 2.71 14.01
N PRO A 23 1.44 1.87 13.14
CA PRO A 23 2.75 2.14 12.55
C PRO A 23 2.63 3.20 11.43
N CYS A 24 2.07 4.35 11.77
CA CYS A 24 1.93 5.51 10.90
C CYS A 24 2.94 6.59 11.34
N GLY A 25 3.53 7.30 10.37
CA GLY A 25 4.00 8.65 10.66
C GLY A 25 2.81 9.59 10.91
N PRO A 26 3.05 10.89 11.21
CA PRO A 26 2.00 11.87 10.93
C PRO A 26 1.64 11.78 9.45
N ALA A 27 0.35 11.72 9.14
CA ALA A 27 -0.12 11.70 7.76
C ALA A 27 0.06 13.10 7.17
N VAL A 28 0.99 13.23 6.21
CA VAL A 28 1.28 14.48 5.50
C VAL A 28 0.64 14.43 4.13
N VAL A 29 0.00 15.51 3.70
CA VAL A 29 -0.56 15.65 2.35
C VAL A 29 0.59 15.90 1.36
N MET A 30 0.80 14.99 0.41
CA MET A 30 1.90 15.07 -0.57
C MET A 30 1.37 15.31 -2.00
N PRO A 31 1.85 16.31 -2.74
CA PRO A 31 1.39 16.59 -4.10
C PRO A 31 1.94 15.58 -5.12
N LEU A 32 1.07 15.05 -5.98
CA LEU A 32 1.41 14.11 -7.04
C LEU A 32 1.41 14.80 -8.41
N PHE A 33 2.56 14.83 -9.08
CA PHE A 33 2.75 15.54 -10.36
C PHE A 33 2.83 14.63 -11.59
N ASP A 34 3.22 13.37 -11.41
CA ASP A 34 3.39 12.40 -12.50
C ASP A 34 2.88 11.02 -12.06
N LEU A 35 2.32 10.25 -13.00
CA LEU A 35 1.64 8.99 -12.70
C LEU A 35 2.62 7.87 -12.38
N GLY A 36 2.34 7.12 -11.31
CA GLY A 36 3.02 5.85 -11.02
C GLY A 36 2.45 4.69 -11.86
N SER A 37 1.99 3.64 -11.19
CA SER A 37 1.40 2.44 -11.80
C SER A 37 -0.13 2.52 -11.98
N ARG A 38 -0.75 3.65 -11.61
CA ARG A 38 -2.19 3.95 -11.64
C ARG A 38 -2.52 5.01 -12.72
N PRO A 39 -3.76 5.07 -13.25
CA PRO A 39 -4.21 6.15 -14.12
C PRO A 39 -4.58 7.40 -13.32
N GLU A 40 -4.68 8.56 -13.98
CA GLU A 40 -5.07 9.83 -13.35
C GLU A 40 -6.46 9.72 -12.69
N VAL A 41 -6.56 10.13 -11.41
CA VAL A 41 -7.85 10.35 -10.75
C VAL A 41 -8.54 11.59 -11.34
N PRO A 42 -9.87 11.58 -11.49
CA PRO A 42 -10.80 10.51 -11.14
C PRO A 42 -10.84 9.42 -12.23
N TYR A 43 -10.67 8.15 -11.83
CA TYR A 43 -10.46 7.02 -12.75
C TYR A 43 -11.56 6.84 -13.82
N ARG A 44 -12.76 7.39 -13.59
CA ARG A 44 -13.87 7.45 -14.56
C ARG A 44 -13.48 8.07 -15.90
N ASP A 45 -12.58 9.05 -15.91
CA ASP A 45 -12.13 9.73 -17.12
C ASP A 45 -11.29 8.77 -17.98
N TYR A 46 -10.32 8.09 -17.37
CA TYR A 46 -9.50 7.07 -18.03
C TYR A 46 -10.33 5.86 -18.47
N ALA A 47 -11.26 5.38 -17.64
CA ALA A 47 -12.22 4.34 -18.02
C ALA A 47 -13.11 4.75 -19.21
N ALA A 48 -13.43 6.03 -19.36
CA ALA A 48 -14.17 6.58 -20.50
C ALA A 48 -13.29 6.88 -21.74
N GLY A 49 -12.00 6.53 -21.72
CA GLY A 49 -11.09 6.64 -22.87
C GLY A 49 -10.24 7.90 -22.93
N LYS A 50 -10.25 8.75 -21.89
CA LYS A 50 -9.32 9.89 -21.75
C LYS A 50 -7.99 9.39 -21.16
N LEU A 51 -7.18 8.75 -21.99
CA LEU A 51 -6.03 7.95 -21.55
C LEU A 51 -4.78 8.76 -21.14
N GLY A 52 -4.69 10.04 -21.50
CA GLY A 52 -3.49 10.85 -21.25
C GLY A 52 -2.23 10.26 -21.91
N ILE A 53 -1.14 10.14 -21.16
CA ILE A 53 0.09 9.43 -21.59
C ILE A 53 0.12 8.05 -20.92
N ILE A 54 0.17 6.99 -21.73
CA ILE A 54 0.08 5.60 -21.26
C ILE A 54 1.48 5.08 -20.95
N LYS A 55 1.72 4.65 -19.70
CA LYS A 55 3.05 4.25 -19.20
C LYS A 55 3.26 2.73 -19.16
N PRO A 56 4.45 2.20 -19.52
CA PRO A 56 4.84 0.80 -19.26
C PRO A 56 4.69 0.36 -17.80
N GLU A 57 4.80 1.31 -16.87
CA GLU A 57 4.74 1.10 -15.43
C GLU A 57 3.31 0.85 -14.92
N PHE A 58 2.28 1.15 -15.73
CA PHE A 58 0.87 0.91 -15.38
C PHE A 58 0.58 -0.57 -15.09
N GLN A 59 -0.26 -0.83 -14.09
CA GLN A 59 -0.70 -2.19 -13.78
C GLN A 59 -1.54 -2.79 -14.93
N ARG A 60 -1.53 -4.12 -15.05
CA ARG A 60 -2.24 -4.86 -16.10
C ARG A 60 -3.73 -4.49 -16.25
N PRO A 61 -4.53 -4.29 -15.17
CA PRO A 61 -5.92 -3.81 -15.29
C PRO A 61 -6.08 -2.45 -15.97
N VAL A 62 -5.09 -1.56 -15.84
CA VAL A 62 -5.11 -0.19 -16.41
C VAL A 62 -4.75 -0.23 -17.89
N LEU A 63 -3.76 -1.05 -18.23
CA LEU A 63 -3.37 -1.30 -19.62
C LEU A 63 -4.48 -2.01 -20.41
N ILE A 64 -5.30 -2.87 -19.79
CA ILE A 64 -6.49 -3.47 -20.43
C ILE A 64 -7.46 -2.40 -20.95
N ALA A 65 -7.73 -1.33 -20.19
CA ALA A 65 -8.56 -0.22 -20.66
C ALA A 65 -7.90 0.50 -21.85
N ALA A 66 -6.60 0.79 -21.77
CA ALA A 66 -5.87 1.43 -22.87
C ALA A 66 -5.92 0.60 -24.17
N TYR A 67 -5.68 -0.71 -24.08
CA TYR A 67 -5.84 -1.65 -25.20
C TYR A 67 -7.26 -1.57 -25.78
N ARG A 68 -8.29 -1.60 -24.91
CA ARG A 68 -9.69 -1.60 -25.34
C ARG A 68 -10.08 -0.35 -26.14
N TYR A 69 -9.48 0.81 -25.88
CA TYR A 69 -9.72 2.02 -26.67
C TYR A 69 -8.81 2.17 -27.90
N ILE A 70 -7.59 1.63 -27.90
CA ILE A 70 -6.65 1.78 -29.04
C ILE A 70 -6.84 0.67 -30.10
N ALA A 71 -7.17 -0.55 -29.68
CA ALA A 71 -7.21 -1.75 -30.54
C ALA A 71 -8.57 -2.49 -30.53
N SER A 72 -9.58 -1.94 -29.87
CA SER A 72 -10.94 -2.50 -29.82
C SER A 72 -11.99 -1.36 -29.78
N SER A 73 -13.24 -1.65 -29.44
CA SER A 73 -14.37 -0.70 -29.50
C SER A 73 -14.60 0.10 -28.19
N GLY A 74 -13.57 0.33 -27.40
CA GLY A 74 -13.67 0.97 -26.07
C GLY A 74 -14.31 0.06 -25.01
N LEU A 75 -14.84 0.65 -23.93
CA LEU A 75 -15.57 -0.02 -22.85
C LEU A 75 -17.03 0.45 -22.81
N SER A 76 -17.98 -0.45 -22.57
CA SER A 76 -19.38 -0.15 -22.27
C SER A 76 -19.52 0.58 -20.92
N ARG A 77 -20.70 1.14 -20.60
CA ARG A 77 -20.92 1.81 -19.30
C ARG A 77 -20.79 0.85 -18.11
N ASP A 78 -21.20 -0.40 -18.27
CA ASP A 78 -21.10 -1.42 -17.23
C ASP A 78 -19.67 -1.95 -17.10
N GLU A 79 -18.95 -2.11 -18.22
CA GLU A 79 -17.50 -2.41 -18.22
C GLU A 79 -16.68 -1.27 -17.61
N GLN A 80 -17.06 -0.01 -17.83
CA GLN A 80 -16.46 1.17 -17.20
C GLN A 80 -16.64 1.15 -15.69
N LYS A 81 -17.85 0.88 -15.19
CA LYS A 81 -18.12 0.74 -13.74
C LYS A 81 -17.32 -0.44 -13.16
N ALA A 82 -17.40 -1.59 -13.80
CA ALA A 82 -16.69 -2.80 -13.42
C ALA A 82 -15.16 -2.59 -13.33
N ILE A 83 -14.53 -1.96 -14.32
CA ILE A 83 -13.07 -1.80 -14.30
C ILE A 83 -12.60 -0.83 -13.19
N ILE A 84 -13.40 0.20 -12.88
CA ILE A 84 -13.14 1.09 -11.73
C ILE A 84 -13.29 0.35 -10.40
N GLU A 85 -14.28 -0.54 -10.27
CA GLU A 85 -14.42 -1.41 -9.09
C GLU A 85 -13.23 -2.36 -8.92
N ALA A 86 -12.69 -2.91 -10.02
CA ALA A 86 -11.46 -3.73 -9.98
C ALA A 86 -10.22 -2.89 -9.61
N TRP A 87 -10.06 -1.70 -10.17
CA TRP A 87 -8.97 -0.78 -9.84
C TRP A 87 -9.03 -0.34 -8.38
N ASN A 88 -10.20 0.05 -7.86
CA ASN A 88 -10.32 0.46 -6.46
C ASN A 88 -9.91 -0.66 -5.48
N ALA A 89 -10.25 -1.92 -5.80
CA ALA A 89 -9.84 -3.06 -4.99
C ALA A 89 -8.33 -3.31 -5.02
N GLU A 90 -7.72 -3.34 -6.22
CA GLU A 90 -6.27 -3.54 -6.39
C GLU A 90 -5.45 -2.39 -5.78
N PHE A 91 -5.85 -1.14 -6.04
CA PHE A 91 -5.08 0.06 -5.68
C PHE A 91 -5.13 0.37 -4.18
N HIS A 92 -6.30 0.23 -3.55
CA HIS A 92 -6.51 0.58 -2.14
C HIS A 92 -6.52 -0.64 -1.21
N ARG A 93 -6.40 -1.88 -1.76
CA ARG A 93 -6.48 -3.15 -1.03
C ARG A 93 -7.78 -3.34 -0.22
N LYS A 94 -8.85 -2.61 -0.59
CA LYS A 94 -10.19 -2.74 -0.01
C LYS A 94 -10.93 -3.85 -0.76
N ASP A 95 -11.58 -4.79 -0.08
CA ASP A 95 -12.45 -5.75 -0.77
C ASP A 95 -13.62 -4.99 -1.43
N PHE A 96 -13.92 -5.34 -2.69
CA PHE A 96 -15.04 -4.80 -3.45
C PHE A 96 -16.37 -5.47 -3.05
N ARG A 97 -16.33 -6.63 -2.41
CA ARG A 97 -17.52 -7.33 -1.92
C ARG A 97 -17.95 -6.73 -0.59
N ASN A 98 -19.26 -6.57 -0.41
CA ASN A 98 -19.84 -6.50 0.92
C ASN A 98 -19.90 -7.91 1.54
N ASP A 99 -18.73 -8.56 1.65
CA ASP A 99 -18.51 -9.85 2.31
C ASP A 99 -18.26 -9.65 3.83
N SER A 100 -18.32 -8.39 4.33
CA SER A 100 -18.42 -8.09 5.77
C SER A 100 -19.56 -8.91 6.37
N VAL A 101 -19.18 -9.73 7.33
CA VAL A 101 -20.07 -10.59 8.11
C VAL A 101 -20.85 -9.79 9.14
N ASP A 102 -20.39 -8.58 9.51
CA ASP A 102 -20.83 -7.88 10.71
C ASP A 102 -22.32 -7.55 10.70
N GLU A 103 -22.85 -7.15 9.54
CA GLU A 103 -24.29 -6.90 9.38
C GLU A 103 -25.12 -8.18 9.48
N ALA A 104 -24.67 -9.27 8.84
CA ALA A 104 -25.36 -10.56 8.86
C ALA A 104 -25.29 -11.21 10.26
N VAL A 105 -24.16 -11.06 10.96
CA VAL A 105 -23.96 -11.49 12.36
C VAL A 105 -24.83 -10.67 13.31
N ARG A 106 -24.90 -9.33 13.15
CA ARG A 106 -25.83 -8.48 13.92
C ARG A 106 -27.29 -8.87 13.70
N ASN A 107 -27.69 -9.15 12.45
CA ASN A 107 -29.04 -9.60 12.10
C ASN A 107 -29.36 -10.99 12.70
N TRP A 108 -28.43 -11.94 12.60
CA TRP A 108 -28.53 -13.26 13.25
C TRP A 108 -28.69 -13.14 14.78
N ILE A 109 -27.84 -12.35 15.45
CA ILE A 109 -27.94 -12.09 16.90
C ILE A 109 -29.29 -11.48 17.27
N ALA A 110 -29.76 -10.49 16.51
CA ALA A 110 -31.06 -9.86 16.74
C ALA A 110 -32.23 -10.85 16.60
N LYS A 111 -32.20 -11.76 15.62
CA LYS A 111 -33.21 -12.82 15.49
C LYS A 111 -33.10 -13.88 16.59
N ARG A 112 -31.89 -14.29 17.01
CA ARG A 112 -31.69 -15.23 18.14
C ARG A 112 -32.30 -14.67 19.43
N LYS A 113 -32.10 -13.38 19.72
CA LYS A 113 -32.68 -12.67 20.88
C LYS A 113 -34.21 -12.59 20.89
N ALA A 114 -34.91 -12.88 19.78
CA ALA A 114 -36.38 -12.92 19.76
C ALA A 114 -36.99 -14.23 20.33
N VAL A 115 -36.15 -15.21 20.69
CA VAL A 115 -36.58 -16.58 21.05
C VAL A 115 -35.94 -17.09 22.35
N VAL A 116 -34.78 -16.53 22.68
CA VAL A 116 -33.87 -16.93 23.77
C VAL A 116 -33.71 -15.77 24.76
N ASP A 117 -33.54 -16.06 26.07
CA ASP A 117 -33.34 -15.03 27.10
C ASP A 117 -32.09 -14.18 26.78
N GLU A 118 -32.19 -12.87 26.91
CA GLU A 118 -31.10 -11.91 26.67
C GLU A 118 -29.89 -12.13 27.60
N LYS A 119 -30.06 -12.88 28.70
CA LYS A 119 -28.99 -13.28 29.62
C LYS A 119 -28.20 -14.51 29.17
N GLU A 120 -28.65 -15.27 28.17
CA GLU A 120 -27.83 -16.35 27.63
C GLU A 120 -26.58 -15.78 26.94
N PRO A 121 -25.37 -16.28 27.26
CA PRO A 121 -24.17 -15.82 26.60
C PRO A 121 -24.24 -16.18 25.11
N LEU A 122 -23.99 -15.21 24.25
CA LEU A 122 -23.81 -15.48 22.82
C LEU A 122 -22.61 -16.42 22.63
N PRO A 123 -22.69 -17.40 21.70
CA PRO A 123 -21.50 -18.12 21.27
C PRO A 123 -20.47 -17.11 20.72
N LYS A 124 -19.18 -17.45 20.80
CA LYS A 124 -18.12 -16.60 20.24
C LYS A 124 -18.14 -16.69 18.71
N ILE A 125 -18.95 -15.84 18.07
CA ILE A 125 -19.04 -15.75 16.61
C ILE A 125 -17.80 -15.05 16.06
N TYR A 126 -16.74 -15.84 15.90
CA TYR A 126 -15.65 -15.57 14.97
C TYR A 126 -16.01 -16.16 13.60
N THR A 127 -15.55 -15.56 12.51
CA THR A 127 -15.89 -16.02 11.13
C THR A 127 -14.71 -16.59 10.37
N GLU A 128 -13.49 -16.32 10.85
CA GLU A 128 -12.24 -16.85 10.33
C GLU A 128 -11.73 -18.01 11.19
N ARG A 129 -11.11 -19.00 10.54
CA ARG A 129 -10.52 -20.19 11.17
C ARG A 129 -9.02 -20.14 11.09
N GLU A 130 -8.35 -20.46 12.20
CA GLU A 130 -6.90 -20.68 12.20
C GLU A 130 -6.56 -21.89 11.32
N TYR A 131 -5.55 -21.73 10.46
CA TYR A 131 -5.04 -22.75 9.55
C TYR A 131 -3.56 -23.10 9.85
N GLY A 132 -2.95 -22.35 10.76
CA GLY A 132 -1.75 -22.72 11.51
C GLY A 132 -0.88 -21.52 11.85
N GLY A 133 -0.57 -21.33 13.13
CA GLY A 133 0.36 -20.29 13.59
C GLY A 133 -0.32 -18.93 13.70
N PHE A 134 -0.15 -18.08 12.68
CA PHE A 134 -0.85 -16.78 12.57
C PHE A 134 -1.68 -16.66 11.28
N ASP A 135 -1.79 -17.72 10.50
CA ASP A 135 -2.56 -17.74 9.25
C ASP A 135 -4.02 -18.15 9.48
N PHE A 136 -4.94 -17.35 8.93
CA PHE A 136 -6.39 -17.53 9.04
C PHE A 136 -7.06 -17.54 7.66
N PHE A 137 -8.25 -18.12 7.55
CA PHE A 137 -9.10 -17.98 6.36
C PHE A 137 -10.58 -17.75 6.71
N PRO A 138 -11.35 -17.01 5.88
CA PRO A 138 -12.80 -16.90 5.99
C PRO A 138 -13.47 -18.27 5.87
N ASN A 139 -13.96 -18.78 7.00
CA ASN A 139 -14.55 -20.11 7.12
C ASN A 139 -16.09 -20.01 6.99
N CYS A 140 -16.70 -19.26 7.90
CA CYS A 140 -18.12 -18.93 7.91
C CYS A 140 -18.36 -17.58 7.22
N ALA A 141 -18.61 -17.63 5.92
CA ALA A 141 -18.92 -16.45 5.12
C ALA A 141 -20.31 -15.88 5.45
N LYS A 142 -20.54 -14.62 5.06
CA LYS A 142 -21.78 -13.85 5.28
C LYS A 142 -23.07 -14.64 5.03
N ASN A 143 -23.11 -15.37 3.91
CA ASN A 143 -24.28 -16.16 3.50
C ASN A 143 -24.68 -17.29 4.48
N ALA A 144 -23.77 -17.75 5.34
CA ALA A 144 -24.10 -18.71 6.39
C ALA A 144 -25.02 -18.11 7.46
N PHE A 145 -24.76 -16.85 7.85
CA PHE A 145 -25.57 -16.10 8.80
C PHE A 145 -26.89 -15.63 8.16
N GLU A 146 -26.85 -15.22 6.89
CA GLU A 146 -28.06 -14.86 6.12
C GLU A 146 -29.03 -16.06 6.00
N VAL A 147 -28.54 -17.25 5.62
CA VAL A 147 -29.38 -18.46 5.53
C VAL A 147 -29.90 -18.91 6.89
N ALA A 148 -29.09 -18.83 7.96
CA ALA A 148 -29.55 -19.12 9.31
C ALA A 148 -30.63 -18.12 9.78
N ALA A 149 -30.48 -16.83 9.47
CA ALA A 149 -31.45 -15.80 9.77
C ALA A 149 -32.73 -15.89 8.90
N GLU A 150 -32.63 -16.33 7.64
CA GLU A 150 -33.74 -16.68 6.74
C GLU A 150 -34.54 -17.85 7.34
N THR A 151 -33.88 -18.97 7.62
CA THR A 151 -34.51 -20.18 8.17
C THR A 151 -35.16 -19.95 9.53
N LEU A 152 -34.50 -19.23 10.44
CA LEU A 152 -35.09 -18.90 11.74
C LEU A 152 -36.35 -18.03 11.58
N SER A 153 -36.39 -17.12 10.60
CA SER A 153 -37.59 -16.37 10.24
C SER A 153 -38.73 -17.29 9.81
N ASP A 154 -38.45 -18.28 8.98
CA ASP A 154 -39.47 -19.22 8.48
C ASP A 154 -40.01 -20.10 9.60
N ARG A 155 -39.14 -20.66 10.46
CA ARG A 155 -39.58 -21.49 11.60
C ARG A 155 -40.36 -20.68 12.63
N LEU A 156 -39.97 -19.42 12.89
CA LEU A 156 -40.76 -18.51 13.74
C LEU A 156 -42.12 -18.17 13.12
N SER A 157 -42.20 -18.02 11.79
CA SER A 157 -43.46 -17.75 11.09
C SER A 157 -44.40 -18.96 11.05
N ALA A 158 -43.84 -20.18 11.00
CA ALA A 158 -44.58 -21.43 10.93
C ALA A 158 -44.99 -22.01 12.30
N HIS A 159 -44.20 -21.76 13.35
CA HIS A 159 -44.34 -22.44 14.66
C HIS A 159 -44.37 -21.48 15.87
N GLY A 160 -43.87 -20.24 15.72
CA GLY A 160 -43.85 -19.22 16.77
C GLY A 160 -42.67 -19.31 17.76
N PRO A 161 -42.35 -18.21 18.46
CA PRO A 161 -41.17 -18.11 19.35
C PRO A 161 -41.25 -18.91 20.66
N SER A 162 -42.38 -19.58 20.91
CA SER A 162 -42.61 -20.39 22.12
C SER A 162 -42.53 -21.89 21.88
N ASP A 163 -42.39 -22.35 20.63
CA ASP A 163 -42.22 -23.77 20.32
C ASP A 163 -40.83 -24.26 20.80
N PRO A 164 -40.74 -25.28 21.68
CA PRO A 164 -39.46 -25.83 22.12
C PRO A 164 -38.59 -26.34 20.96
N ASN A 165 -39.19 -26.80 19.86
CA ASN A 165 -38.47 -27.28 18.67
C ASN A 165 -37.71 -26.14 17.97
N VAL A 166 -38.18 -24.89 18.06
CA VAL A 166 -37.48 -23.73 17.50
C VAL A 166 -36.29 -23.33 18.39
N ARG A 167 -36.40 -23.49 19.72
CA ARG A 167 -35.23 -23.33 20.62
C ARG A 167 -34.19 -24.42 20.39
N GLU A 168 -34.63 -25.67 20.21
CA GLU A 168 -33.71 -26.76 19.87
C GLU A 168 -33.04 -26.52 18.51
N TRP A 169 -33.76 -26.02 17.50
CA TRP A 169 -33.16 -25.61 16.23
C TRP A 169 -32.04 -24.57 16.43
N ILE A 170 -32.23 -23.57 17.31
CA ILE A 170 -31.20 -22.56 17.63
C ILE A 170 -30.00 -23.21 18.33
N SER A 171 -30.22 -24.11 19.30
CA SER A 171 -29.15 -24.87 19.98
C SER A 171 -28.24 -25.57 18.96
N GLY A 172 -28.85 -26.26 17.98
CA GLY A 172 -28.10 -26.87 16.87
C GLY A 172 -27.37 -25.85 15.98
N GLN A 173 -27.96 -24.69 15.72
CA GLN A 173 -27.34 -23.65 14.88
C GLN A 173 -26.16 -22.96 15.57
N ASP A 174 -26.25 -22.74 16.89
CA ASP A 174 -25.13 -22.26 17.69
C ASP A 174 -23.96 -23.26 17.65
N LYS A 175 -24.24 -24.58 17.69
CA LYS A 175 -23.21 -25.63 17.48
C LYS A 175 -22.62 -25.64 16.06
N VAL A 176 -23.37 -25.26 15.03
CA VAL A 176 -22.76 -25.03 13.69
C VAL A 176 -21.76 -23.87 13.77
N PHE A 177 -22.14 -22.75 14.39
CA PHE A 177 -21.29 -21.55 14.43
C PHE A 177 -20.11 -21.62 15.42
N GLU A 178 -20.15 -22.48 16.45
CA GLU A 178 -18.98 -22.79 17.29
C GLU A 178 -17.78 -23.32 16.48
N ASN A 179 -18.03 -23.96 15.33
CA ASN A 179 -16.97 -24.46 14.45
C ASN A 179 -16.31 -23.40 13.56
N CYS A 180 -16.80 -22.16 13.57
CA CYS A 180 -16.34 -21.16 12.62
C CYS A 180 -14.87 -20.81 12.79
N SER A 181 -14.33 -20.75 14.02
CA SER A 181 -12.90 -20.48 14.27
C SER A 181 -12.06 -21.69 14.66
N ALA A 182 -12.61 -22.65 15.42
CA ALA A 182 -11.85 -23.74 16.01
C ALA A 182 -12.74 -24.97 16.28
N GLY A 183 -12.18 -26.01 16.90
CA GLY A 183 -12.96 -27.16 17.40
C GLY A 183 -13.64 -28.03 16.33
N ARG A 184 -14.51 -28.91 16.83
CA ARG A 184 -15.34 -29.88 16.09
C ARG A 184 -16.60 -30.18 16.91
N ALA A 185 -17.41 -29.15 17.16
CA ALA A 185 -18.68 -29.27 17.86
C ALA A 185 -19.74 -29.86 16.92
N GLU A 186 -20.50 -30.86 17.38
CA GLU A 186 -21.56 -31.48 16.57
C GLU A 186 -22.94 -31.17 17.18
N PRO A 187 -23.92 -30.69 16.39
CA PRO A 187 -25.31 -30.60 16.82
C PRO A 187 -25.85 -31.96 17.24
N THR A 188 -26.39 -32.06 18.46
CA THR A 188 -26.95 -33.29 19.03
C THR A 188 -28.07 -33.86 18.16
N ASP A 189 -28.33 -35.17 18.24
CA ASP A 189 -29.51 -35.73 17.58
C ASP A 189 -30.81 -35.18 18.19
N THR A 190 -31.86 -35.10 17.37
CA THR A 190 -33.20 -34.69 17.81
C THR A 190 -33.84 -35.76 18.69
N ASP A 191 -34.67 -35.35 19.66
CA ASP A 191 -35.51 -36.28 20.43
C ASP A 191 -36.32 -37.24 19.52
N PRO A 192 -36.54 -38.51 19.90
CA PRO A 192 -37.30 -39.48 19.09
C PRO A 192 -38.76 -39.11 18.78
N GLY A 193 -39.28 -38.02 19.37
CA GLY A 193 -40.61 -37.45 19.10
C GLY A 193 -40.60 -36.12 18.34
N ALA A 194 -39.43 -35.66 17.86
CA ALA A 194 -39.28 -34.39 17.17
C ALA A 194 -40.08 -34.34 15.84
N PRO A 195 -40.60 -33.15 15.45
CA PRO A 195 -41.33 -33.00 14.20
C PRO A 195 -40.39 -33.16 13.00
N GLN A 196 -40.91 -33.72 11.91
CA GLN A 196 -40.12 -34.07 10.72
C GLN A 196 -39.29 -32.90 10.17
N TRP A 197 -39.79 -31.66 10.23
CA TRP A 197 -39.04 -30.48 9.79
C TRP A 197 -37.74 -30.28 10.60
N LEU A 198 -37.78 -30.48 11.93
CA LEU A 198 -36.61 -30.33 12.80
C LEU A 198 -35.58 -31.43 12.52
N VAL A 199 -36.04 -32.65 12.21
CA VAL A 199 -35.16 -33.76 11.81
C VAL A 199 -34.43 -33.45 10.49
N LYS A 200 -35.13 -32.93 9.48
CA LYS A 200 -34.51 -32.52 8.19
C LYS A 200 -33.54 -31.35 8.38
N ASP A 201 -33.89 -30.39 9.22
CA ASP A 201 -33.03 -29.24 9.55
C ASP A 201 -31.79 -29.66 10.36
N ARG A 202 -31.93 -30.55 11.35
CA ARG A 202 -30.80 -31.04 12.16
C ARG A 202 -29.81 -31.84 11.31
N ALA A 203 -30.29 -32.63 10.35
CA ALA A 203 -29.40 -33.29 9.38
C ALA A 203 -28.55 -32.27 8.59
N TYR A 204 -29.15 -31.16 8.14
CA TYR A 204 -28.43 -30.07 7.48
C TYR A 204 -27.44 -29.37 8.43
N GLN A 205 -27.84 -29.10 9.68
CA GLN A 205 -26.95 -28.53 10.70
C GLN A 205 -25.75 -29.45 10.99
N GLN A 206 -25.96 -30.76 11.15
CA GLN A 206 -24.88 -31.75 11.34
C GLN A 206 -23.94 -31.85 10.14
N ALA A 207 -24.43 -31.64 8.90
CA ALA A 207 -23.60 -31.61 7.70
C ALA A 207 -22.78 -30.29 7.59
N ALA A 208 -23.40 -29.16 7.96
CA ALA A 208 -22.75 -27.86 7.98
C ALA A 208 -21.68 -27.75 9.09
N ALA A 209 -21.94 -28.31 10.27
CA ALA A 209 -20.98 -28.40 11.36
C ALA A 209 -19.71 -29.14 10.93
N ASP A 210 -19.84 -30.32 10.31
CA ASP A 210 -18.69 -31.06 9.76
C ASP A 210 -17.93 -30.26 8.70
N PHE A 211 -18.61 -29.49 7.84
CA PHE A 211 -17.96 -28.67 6.84
C PHE A 211 -17.10 -27.55 7.47
N TYR A 212 -17.63 -26.81 8.44
CA TYR A 212 -16.87 -25.75 9.13
C TYR A 212 -15.80 -26.31 10.09
N ALA A 213 -15.99 -27.53 10.60
CA ALA A 213 -15.01 -28.30 11.38
C ALA A 213 -13.92 -28.98 10.53
N LEU A 214 -13.91 -28.76 9.21
CA LEU A 214 -12.96 -29.32 8.24
C LEU A 214 -13.04 -30.86 8.06
N ASN A 215 -14.13 -31.48 8.54
CA ASN A 215 -14.41 -32.92 8.43
C ASN A 215 -15.09 -33.26 7.08
N TYR A 216 -14.38 -32.96 5.98
CA TYR A 216 -14.97 -32.91 4.63
C TYR A 216 -15.58 -34.23 4.14
N GLU A 217 -15.04 -35.40 4.52
CA GLU A 217 -15.62 -36.69 4.10
C GLU A 217 -16.99 -36.93 4.74
N ALA A 218 -17.16 -36.61 6.04
CA ALA A 218 -18.44 -36.75 6.72
C ALA A 218 -19.46 -35.68 6.25
N ALA A 219 -19.03 -34.43 6.08
CA ALA A 219 -19.85 -33.37 5.49
C ALA A 219 -20.38 -33.80 4.10
N LYS A 220 -19.50 -34.28 3.23
CA LYS A 220 -19.82 -34.79 1.88
C LYS A 220 -20.77 -35.98 1.92
N ALA A 221 -20.62 -36.89 2.88
CA ALA A 221 -21.54 -38.02 3.07
C ALA A 221 -22.94 -37.54 3.51
N LYS A 222 -23.02 -36.69 4.54
CA LYS A 222 -24.29 -36.13 5.07
C LYS A 222 -25.01 -35.29 4.00
N PHE A 223 -24.30 -34.38 3.31
CA PHE A 223 -24.90 -33.61 2.21
C PHE A 223 -25.36 -34.49 1.04
N ARG A 224 -24.63 -35.55 0.67
CA ARG A 224 -25.08 -36.51 -0.36
C ARG A 224 -26.38 -37.23 0.04
N ALA A 225 -26.56 -37.59 1.32
CA ALA A 225 -27.81 -38.16 1.81
C ALA A 225 -28.98 -37.17 1.71
N ILE A 226 -28.77 -35.91 2.14
CA ILE A 226 -29.78 -34.85 2.05
C ILE A 226 -30.13 -34.51 0.59
N ALA A 227 -29.18 -34.56 -0.34
CA ALA A 227 -29.41 -34.36 -1.77
C ALA A 227 -30.24 -35.49 -2.41
N GLN A 228 -30.22 -36.70 -1.84
CA GLN A 228 -31.04 -37.84 -2.29
C GLN A 228 -32.45 -37.84 -1.67
N ASP A 229 -32.67 -37.07 -0.62
CA ASP A 229 -33.92 -36.95 0.12
C ASP A 229 -34.89 -35.95 -0.57
N SER A 230 -35.88 -36.47 -1.30
CA SER A 230 -36.90 -35.68 -2.00
C SER A 230 -37.76 -34.81 -1.08
N ASP A 231 -37.84 -35.18 0.19
CA ASP A 231 -38.73 -34.58 1.17
C ASP A 231 -37.98 -33.57 2.06
N SER A 232 -36.69 -33.33 1.77
CA SER A 232 -35.89 -32.33 2.47
C SER A 232 -35.98 -30.96 1.80
N PRO A 233 -36.31 -29.88 2.53
CA PRO A 233 -36.23 -28.52 1.99
C PRO A 233 -34.78 -28.13 1.63
N TRP A 234 -33.79 -28.87 2.13
CA TRP A 234 -32.37 -28.66 1.88
C TRP A 234 -31.84 -29.36 0.63
N GLN A 235 -32.65 -30.11 -0.13
CA GLN A 235 -32.17 -30.99 -1.20
C GLN A 235 -31.28 -30.28 -2.24
N GLU A 236 -31.72 -29.15 -2.80
CA GLU A 236 -30.94 -28.38 -3.80
C GLU A 236 -29.68 -27.76 -3.16
N THR A 237 -29.82 -27.20 -1.95
CA THR A 237 -28.71 -26.60 -1.19
C THR A 237 -27.63 -27.62 -0.86
N ALA A 238 -28.01 -28.84 -0.47
CA ALA A 238 -27.09 -29.92 -0.12
C ALA A 238 -26.34 -30.45 -1.34
N ASP A 239 -27.00 -30.62 -2.49
CA ASP A 239 -26.37 -31.02 -3.75
C ASP A 239 -25.29 -30.00 -4.19
N TYR A 240 -25.60 -28.72 -4.13
CA TYR A 240 -24.63 -27.63 -4.31
C TYR A 240 -23.50 -27.67 -3.27
N LEU A 241 -23.81 -27.96 -1.99
CA LEU A 241 -22.81 -28.02 -0.93
C LEU A 241 -21.85 -29.22 -1.07
N VAL A 242 -22.24 -30.34 -1.68
CA VAL A 242 -21.30 -31.44 -2.03
C VAL A 242 -20.13 -30.92 -2.87
N ALA A 243 -20.42 -30.07 -3.88
CA ALA A 243 -19.38 -29.46 -4.70
C ALA A 243 -18.55 -28.43 -3.91
N ARG A 244 -19.18 -27.61 -3.05
CA ARG A 244 -18.47 -26.66 -2.17
C ARG A 244 -17.54 -27.38 -1.18
N THR A 245 -17.94 -28.53 -0.64
CA THR A 245 -17.10 -29.38 0.22
C THR A 245 -15.87 -29.86 -0.52
N LEU A 246 -16.03 -30.42 -1.73
CA LEU A 246 -14.91 -30.85 -2.58
C LEU A 246 -13.97 -29.69 -2.94
N ILE A 247 -14.49 -28.50 -3.28
CA ILE A 247 -13.69 -27.32 -3.62
C ILE A 247 -12.92 -26.79 -2.41
N ARG A 248 -13.52 -26.77 -1.20
CA ARG A 248 -12.80 -26.39 0.03
C ARG A 248 -11.72 -27.42 0.36
N GLN A 249 -12.03 -28.72 0.24
CA GLN A 249 -11.10 -29.84 0.43
C GLN A 249 -9.92 -29.80 -0.54
N ALA A 250 -10.15 -29.42 -1.81
CA ALA A 250 -9.10 -29.20 -2.81
C ALA A 250 -8.20 -28.01 -2.46
N SER A 251 -8.83 -26.87 -2.15
CA SER A 251 -8.14 -25.59 -1.88
C SER A 251 -7.28 -25.66 -0.62
N LEU A 252 -7.77 -26.36 0.42
CA LEU A 252 -7.06 -26.56 1.69
C LEU A 252 -6.30 -27.90 1.78
N GLY A 253 -6.13 -28.62 0.67
CA GLY A 253 -5.26 -29.80 0.60
C GLY A 253 -3.77 -29.44 0.69
N THR A 254 -2.90 -30.43 0.52
CA THR A 254 -1.45 -30.23 0.35
C THR A 254 -0.94 -30.91 -0.92
N SER A 255 -1.18 -32.22 -1.04
CA SER A 255 -0.92 -33.02 -2.24
C SER A 255 -1.61 -32.45 -3.50
N GLU A 256 -0.81 -32.19 -4.54
CA GLU A 256 -1.30 -31.73 -5.85
C GLU A 256 -2.24 -32.75 -6.50
N MET A 257 -1.91 -34.05 -6.42
CA MET A 257 -2.72 -35.14 -6.98
C MET A 257 -4.12 -35.20 -6.35
N GLU A 258 -4.21 -35.03 -5.03
CA GLU A 258 -5.49 -35.02 -4.31
C GLU A 258 -6.26 -33.72 -4.56
N THR A 259 -5.59 -32.56 -4.49
CA THR A 259 -6.17 -31.26 -4.88
C THR A 259 -6.79 -31.32 -6.29
N ARG A 260 -6.08 -31.94 -7.25
CA ARG A 260 -6.58 -32.17 -8.61
C ARG A 260 -7.82 -33.06 -8.63
N ARG A 261 -7.76 -34.23 -7.99
CA ARG A 261 -8.88 -35.19 -7.92
C ARG A 261 -10.15 -34.54 -7.36
N PHE A 262 -10.03 -33.77 -6.27
CA PHE A 262 -11.18 -33.10 -5.65
C PHE A 262 -11.79 -32.01 -6.55
N TYR A 263 -10.98 -31.25 -7.30
CA TYR A 263 -11.50 -30.31 -8.29
C TYR A 263 -12.18 -31.02 -9.48
N GLU A 264 -11.63 -32.14 -9.96
CA GLU A 264 -12.23 -32.95 -11.05
C GLU A 264 -13.56 -33.60 -10.61
N GLU A 265 -13.66 -34.08 -9.36
CA GLU A 265 -14.94 -34.52 -8.77
C GLU A 265 -15.95 -33.36 -8.62
N ALA A 266 -15.50 -32.17 -8.23
CA ALA A 266 -16.36 -31.00 -8.08
C ALA A 266 -16.92 -30.49 -9.42
N GLU A 267 -16.09 -30.50 -10.47
CA GLU A 267 -16.50 -30.16 -11.84
C GLU A 267 -17.58 -31.12 -12.34
N LEU A 268 -17.43 -32.42 -12.09
CA LEU A 268 -18.42 -33.43 -12.45
C LEU A 268 -19.75 -33.24 -11.68
N GLN A 269 -19.69 -32.82 -10.41
CA GLN A 269 -20.89 -32.51 -9.62
C GLN A 269 -21.59 -31.25 -10.19
N LEU A 270 -20.86 -30.14 -10.36
CA LEU A 270 -21.41 -28.86 -10.83
C LEU A 270 -21.95 -28.91 -12.27
N THR A 271 -21.32 -29.70 -13.15
CA THR A 271 -21.78 -29.89 -14.54
C THR A 271 -23.09 -30.68 -14.62
N ARG A 272 -23.41 -31.48 -13.59
CA ARG A 272 -24.67 -32.24 -13.48
C ARG A 272 -25.74 -31.50 -12.67
N PHE A 273 -25.31 -30.64 -11.75
CA PHE A 273 -26.18 -29.87 -10.88
C PHE A 273 -27.10 -28.95 -11.70
N THR A 274 -28.41 -29.03 -11.44
CA THR A 274 -29.42 -28.19 -12.08
C THR A 274 -30.12 -27.36 -11.02
N SER A 275 -29.86 -26.04 -11.00
CA SER A 275 -30.50 -25.16 -10.01
C SER A 275 -32.00 -25.01 -10.33
N ARG A 276 -32.85 -25.68 -9.56
CA ARG A 276 -34.30 -25.76 -9.79
C ARG A 276 -34.99 -24.46 -9.37
N SER A 277 -34.55 -23.87 -8.26
CA SER A 277 -34.96 -22.53 -7.80
C SER A 277 -34.25 -21.40 -8.55
N GLY A 278 -33.14 -21.69 -9.24
CA GLY A 278 -32.24 -20.69 -9.80
C GLY A 278 -31.27 -20.05 -8.80
N LYS A 279 -31.46 -20.24 -7.48
CA LYS A 279 -30.70 -19.60 -6.37
C LYS A 279 -29.18 -19.81 -6.47
N PHE A 280 -28.73 -20.86 -7.18
CA PHE A 280 -27.32 -21.23 -7.30
C PHE A 280 -26.71 -21.04 -8.69
N ARG A 281 -27.44 -20.53 -9.69
CA ARG A 281 -26.98 -20.43 -11.09
C ARG A 281 -25.61 -19.77 -11.21
N ASP A 282 -25.49 -18.56 -10.70
CA ASP A 282 -24.30 -17.72 -10.90
C ASP A 282 -23.15 -18.19 -10.00
N SER A 283 -23.49 -18.76 -8.83
CA SER A 283 -22.53 -19.44 -7.95
C SER A 283 -21.91 -20.67 -8.63
N VAL A 284 -22.71 -21.49 -9.31
CA VAL A 284 -22.22 -22.66 -10.06
C VAL A 284 -21.29 -22.24 -11.20
N ALA A 285 -21.64 -21.20 -11.95
CA ALA A 285 -20.78 -20.63 -12.98
C ALA A 285 -19.44 -20.12 -12.40
N GLY A 286 -19.48 -19.36 -11.29
CA GLY A 286 -18.28 -18.88 -10.60
C GLY A 286 -17.38 -20.01 -10.07
N LEU A 287 -17.96 -21.08 -9.53
CA LEU A 287 -17.20 -22.25 -9.07
C LEU A 287 -16.58 -23.05 -10.22
N LEU A 288 -17.28 -23.19 -11.36
CA LEU A 288 -16.73 -23.81 -12.57
C LEU A 288 -15.57 -22.98 -13.14
N ASN A 289 -15.69 -21.65 -13.15
CA ASN A 289 -14.60 -20.73 -13.53
C ASN A 289 -13.38 -20.88 -12.61
N LEU A 290 -13.59 -20.97 -11.28
CA LEU A 290 -12.53 -21.23 -10.30
C LEU A 290 -11.85 -22.60 -10.51
N ILE A 291 -12.62 -23.65 -10.79
CA ILE A 291 -12.04 -24.98 -11.08
C ILE A 291 -11.21 -24.92 -12.37
N LYS A 292 -11.72 -24.28 -13.42
CA LYS A 292 -10.98 -24.11 -14.69
C LYS A 292 -9.71 -23.27 -14.51
N TYR A 293 -9.74 -22.22 -13.67
CA TYR A 293 -8.56 -21.44 -13.27
C TYR A 293 -7.50 -22.33 -12.59
N ARG A 294 -7.89 -23.20 -11.65
CA ARG A 294 -6.94 -24.04 -10.90
C ARG A 294 -6.44 -25.24 -11.71
N LEU A 295 -7.30 -25.92 -12.49
CA LEU A 295 -6.96 -27.14 -13.26
C LEU A 295 -6.39 -26.87 -14.66
N ARG A 296 -6.86 -25.84 -15.35
CA ARG A 296 -6.56 -25.56 -16.77
C ARG A 296 -6.22 -24.07 -16.99
N PRO A 297 -5.25 -23.50 -16.25
CA PRO A 297 -4.95 -22.06 -16.27
C PRO A 297 -4.58 -21.54 -17.65
N ALA A 298 -3.85 -22.33 -18.47
CA ALA A 298 -3.45 -21.95 -19.82
C ALA A 298 -4.63 -21.87 -20.82
N GLU A 299 -5.70 -22.65 -20.60
CA GLU A 299 -6.95 -22.49 -21.35
C GLU A 299 -7.74 -21.28 -20.85
N ARG A 300 -7.82 -21.10 -19.52
CA ARG A 300 -8.59 -20.03 -18.87
C ARG A 300 -8.03 -18.65 -19.22
N VAL A 301 -6.71 -18.46 -19.25
CA VAL A 301 -6.10 -17.16 -19.62
C VAL A 301 -6.37 -16.78 -21.07
N VAL A 302 -6.43 -17.76 -21.98
CA VAL A 302 -6.72 -17.55 -23.42
C VAL A 302 -8.20 -17.28 -23.67
N GLU A 303 -9.09 -17.97 -22.95
CA GLU A 303 -10.52 -17.67 -22.91
C GLU A 303 -10.78 -16.26 -22.39
N LEU A 304 -10.23 -15.93 -21.22
CA LEU A 304 -10.37 -14.63 -20.57
C LEU A 304 -9.81 -13.50 -21.45
N GLY A 305 -8.63 -13.67 -22.04
CA GLY A 305 -8.05 -12.67 -22.93
C GLY A 305 -8.95 -12.35 -24.14
N ARG A 306 -9.68 -13.34 -24.67
CA ARG A 306 -10.68 -13.14 -25.75
C ARG A 306 -11.96 -12.49 -25.25
N GLN A 307 -12.48 -12.92 -24.10
CA GLN A 307 -13.68 -12.35 -23.48
C GLN A 307 -13.46 -10.87 -23.12
N ILE A 308 -12.36 -10.55 -22.44
CA ILE A 308 -12.02 -9.20 -21.96
C ILE A 308 -11.63 -8.26 -23.10
N SER A 309 -11.10 -8.76 -24.22
CA SER A 309 -10.80 -7.91 -25.40
C SER A 309 -12.03 -7.56 -26.26
N SER A 310 -13.14 -8.30 -26.09
CA SER A 310 -14.38 -8.16 -26.86
C SER A 310 -15.32 -7.11 -26.24
N TYR A 311 -16.09 -6.39 -27.07
CA TYR A 311 -16.97 -5.32 -26.58
C TYR A 311 -18.28 -5.85 -25.98
N GLY A 312 -18.43 -5.71 -24.66
CA GLY A 312 -19.67 -6.02 -23.94
C GLY A 312 -20.01 -7.53 -23.91
N GLY A 313 -21.20 -7.85 -23.39
CA GLY A 313 -21.68 -9.22 -23.29
C GLY A 313 -20.95 -10.09 -22.25
N ASN A 314 -20.21 -9.47 -21.32
CA ASN A 314 -19.58 -10.14 -20.19
C ASN A 314 -20.10 -9.57 -18.86
N ASP A 315 -21.11 -10.22 -18.29
CA ASP A 315 -21.70 -9.84 -17.00
C ASP A 315 -20.75 -10.10 -15.81
N ASN A 316 -19.67 -10.88 -16.01
CA ASN A 316 -18.64 -11.20 -15.03
C ASN A 316 -17.35 -10.35 -15.19
N PHE A 317 -17.35 -9.35 -16.09
CA PHE A 317 -16.14 -8.63 -16.56
C PHE A 317 -15.16 -8.24 -15.46
N ARG A 318 -15.64 -7.73 -14.32
CA ARG A 318 -14.80 -7.33 -13.18
C ARG A 318 -13.99 -8.50 -12.59
N GLN A 319 -14.63 -9.65 -12.36
CA GLN A 319 -13.98 -10.83 -11.79
C GLN A 319 -13.09 -11.50 -12.84
N ASP A 320 -13.55 -11.55 -14.10
CA ASP A 320 -12.75 -12.04 -15.22
C ASP A 320 -11.44 -11.24 -15.40
N VAL A 321 -11.46 -9.91 -15.27
CA VAL A 321 -10.25 -9.06 -15.29
C VAL A 321 -9.29 -9.42 -14.14
N ILE A 322 -9.80 -9.61 -12.91
CA ILE A 322 -8.96 -10.00 -11.76
C ILE A 322 -8.32 -11.37 -12.01
N ASP A 323 -9.14 -12.40 -12.28
CA ASP A 323 -8.72 -13.77 -12.60
C ASP A 323 -7.65 -13.78 -13.73
N TYR A 324 -7.88 -12.99 -14.77
CA TYR A 324 -6.98 -12.87 -15.92
C TYR A 324 -5.63 -12.28 -15.51
N THR A 325 -5.62 -11.15 -14.79
CA THR A 325 -4.37 -10.51 -14.38
C THR A 325 -3.56 -11.36 -13.41
N TRP A 326 -4.21 -12.06 -12.48
CA TRP A 326 -3.54 -13.02 -11.59
C TRP A 326 -2.94 -14.22 -12.35
N LEU A 327 -3.58 -14.68 -13.44
CA LEU A 327 -2.99 -15.67 -14.34
C LEU A 327 -1.78 -15.12 -15.10
N LEU A 328 -1.83 -13.86 -15.58
CA LEU A 328 -0.67 -13.23 -16.23
C LEU A 328 0.52 -13.10 -15.28
N ASP A 329 0.28 -12.63 -14.05
CA ASP A 329 1.29 -12.52 -12.99
C ASP A 329 1.88 -13.91 -12.66
N ARG A 330 1.02 -14.92 -12.47
CA ARG A 330 1.43 -16.31 -12.23
C ARG A 330 2.32 -16.85 -13.36
N PHE A 331 1.94 -16.68 -14.62
CA PHE A 331 2.75 -17.17 -15.75
C PHE A 331 4.06 -16.40 -15.92
N GLU A 332 4.10 -15.10 -15.60
CA GLU A 332 5.33 -14.32 -15.52
C GLU A 332 6.27 -14.90 -14.46
N ALA A 333 5.76 -15.15 -13.24
CA ALA A 333 6.53 -15.75 -12.16
C ALA A 333 6.99 -17.18 -12.49
N GLU A 334 6.14 -18.04 -13.07
CA GLU A 334 6.52 -19.40 -13.48
C GLU A 334 7.67 -19.39 -14.51
N VAL A 335 7.63 -18.47 -15.48
CA VAL A 335 8.70 -18.34 -16.50
C VAL A 335 10.00 -17.80 -15.89
N LEU A 336 9.95 -16.72 -15.12
CA LEU A 336 11.15 -16.09 -14.56
C LEU A 336 11.85 -16.98 -13.53
N ASN A 337 11.10 -17.65 -12.64
CA ASN A 337 11.66 -18.68 -11.74
C ASN A 337 12.34 -19.84 -12.53
N ALA A 338 11.85 -20.18 -13.73
CA ALA A 338 12.42 -21.21 -14.59
C ALA A 338 13.61 -20.72 -15.46
N VAL A 339 13.84 -19.41 -15.56
CA VAL A 339 15.08 -18.83 -16.10
C VAL A 339 16.15 -18.80 -15.00
N GLU A 340 15.80 -18.28 -13.82
CA GLU A 340 16.70 -18.17 -12.67
C GLU A 340 17.28 -19.54 -12.24
N LYS A 341 16.41 -20.55 -12.03
CA LYS A 341 16.83 -21.92 -11.70
C LYS A 341 17.78 -22.53 -12.73
N ARG A 342 17.60 -22.18 -14.01
CA ARG A 342 18.44 -22.68 -15.11
C ARG A 342 19.83 -22.05 -15.07
N LYS A 343 19.91 -20.73 -14.91
CA LYS A 343 21.19 -20.02 -14.73
C LYS A 343 21.95 -20.51 -13.49
N ALA A 344 21.25 -20.72 -12.37
CA ALA A 344 21.85 -21.25 -11.15
C ALA A 344 22.43 -22.66 -11.35
N GLU A 345 21.77 -23.53 -12.12
CA GLU A 345 22.30 -24.87 -12.43
C GLU A 345 23.41 -24.83 -13.50
N GLU A 346 23.31 -23.96 -14.51
CA GLU A 346 24.40 -23.69 -15.47
C GLU A 346 25.66 -23.16 -14.75
N GLU A 347 25.51 -22.29 -13.74
CA GLU A 347 26.61 -21.81 -12.92
C GLU A 347 27.18 -22.92 -12.00
N ARG A 348 26.34 -23.74 -11.38
CA ARG A 348 26.79 -24.92 -10.60
C ARG A 348 27.60 -25.90 -11.46
N LEU A 349 27.16 -26.14 -12.70
CA LEU A 349 27.87 -26.99 -13.66
C LEU A 349 29.21 -26.35 -14.10
N ARG A 350 29.28 -25.02 -14.18
CA ARG A 350 30.48 -24.25 -14.54
C ARG A 350 31.51 -24.15 -13.41
N ASN A 351 31.06 -23.89 -12.18
CA ASN A 351 31.91 -23.65 -11.02
C ASN A 351 32.26 -24.94 -10.26
N GLY A 352 31.51 -26.02 -10.49
CA GLY A 352 31.65 -27.30 -9.81
C GLY A 352 30.88 -27.33 -8.48
N THR A 353 30.47 -28.53 -8.05
CA THR A 353 29.60 -28.71 -6.89
C THR A 353 30.27 -28.24 -5.57
N PRO A 354 29.69 -27.26 -4.85
CA PRO A 354 30.16 -26.89 -3.52
C PRO A 354 30.03 -28.07 -2.55
N LYS A 355 31.12 -28.44 -1.87
CA LYS A 355 31.09 -29.45 -0.82
C LYS A 355 30.58 -28.85 0.50
N GLY A 356 29.28 -29.02 0.80
CA GLY A 356 28.86 -28.97 2.20
C GLY A 356 27.47 -28.41 2.54
N GLU A 357 26.67 -27.92 1.59
CA GLU A 357 25.31 -27.44 1.92
C GLU A 357 24.23 -28.49 1.62
N PRO A 358 23.41 -28.89 2.61
CA PRO A 358 22.27 -29.75 2.39
C PRO A 358 21.09 -28.95 1.80
N THR A 359 20.40 -29.53 0.82
CA THR A 359 19.16 -28.97 0.25
C THR A 359 18.08 -28.82 1.34
N PRO A 360 17.51 -27.62 1.58
CA PRO A 360 16.59 -27.38 2.71
C PRO A 360 15.36 -28.29 2.75
N GLU A 361 14.84 -28.69 1.58
CA GLU A 361 13.60 -29.46 1.40
C GLU A 361 13.63 -30.85 2.06
N ALA A 362 14.80 -31.41 2.36
CA ALA A 362 14.93 -32.76 2.93
C ALA A 362 14.57 -32.86 4.44
N SER A 363 14.26 -31.74 5.11
CA SER A 363 14.30 -31.66 6.58
C SER A 363 12.94 -31.59 7.31
N ARG A 364 11.82 -31.39 6.60
CA ARG A 364 10.46 -31.32 7.19
C ARG A 364 9.36 -31.90 6.29
N LEU A 365 9.40 -33.21 6.08
CA LEU A 365 8.19 -33.98 5.76
C LEU A 365 7.71 -34.66 7.04
N GLU A 366 6.81 -33.99 7.75
CA GLU A 366 6.04 -34.61 8.84
C GLU A 366 5.06 -35.63 8.24
N ASP A 367 4.91 -36.81 8.87
CA ASP A 367 3.97 -37.83 8.39
C ASP A 367 2.53 -37.28 8.46
N PRO A 368 1.84 -37.11 7.32
CA PRO A 368 0.52 -36.47 7.27
C PRO A 368 -0.55 -37.26 8.04
N ASN A 369 -0.31 -38.53 8.38
CA ASN A 369 -1.21 -39.34 9.21
C ASN A 369 -0.99 -39.15 10.72
N THR A 370 -0.05 -38.28 11.13
CA THR A 370 0.26 -38.04 12.55
C THR A 370 0.16 -36.57 12.94
N ILE A 371 -0.20 -36.31 14.20
CA ILE A 371 -0.05 -35.00 14.88
C ILE A 371 1.04 -35.11 15.95
N THR A 372 1.77 -34.02 16.17
CA THR A 372 2.75 -33.90 17.27
C THR A 372 2.28 -32.85 18.26
N ILE A 373 1.95 -33.25 19.48
CA ILE A 373 1.49 -32.35 20.55
C ILE A 373 2.61 -32.11 21.57
N ARG A 374 2.67 -30.89 22.10
CA ARG A 374 3.67 -30.46 23.09
C ARG A 374 2.99 -29.88 24.32
N LEU A 375 3.16 -30.51 25.48
CA LEU A 375 2.78 -29.94 26.78
C LEU A 375 4.03 -29.40 27.48
N TYR A 376 4.08 -28.09 27.67
CA TYR A 376 5.14 -27.44 28.43
C TYR A 376 4.87 -27.60 29.93
N THR A 377 5.83 -28.15 30.69
CA THR A 377 5.82 -28.16 32.16
C THR A 377 7.05 -27.42 32.69
N PRO A 378 7.06 -26.98 33.96
CA PRO A 378 8.22 -26.31 34.56
C PRO A 378 9.50 -27.16 34.58
N GLU A 379 9.38 -28.49 34.48
CA GLU A 379 10.50 -29.44 34.51
C GLU A 379 11.00 -29.84 33.12
N ARG A 380 10.11 -29.95 32.11
CA ARG A 380 10.46 -30.23 30.70
C ARG A 380 9.29 -29.93 29.75
N THR A 381 9.58 -29.91 28.45
CA THR A 381 8.54 -30.12 27.43
C THR A 381 8.27 -31.62 27.29
N ILE A 382 7.00 -32.00 27.27
CA ILE A 382 6.53 -33.35 26.94
C ILE A 382 6.03 -33.32 25.50
N GLU A 383 6.70 -34.04 24.60
CA GLU A 383 6.29 -34.17 23.19
C GLU A 383 5.74 -35.58 22.94
N VAL A 384 4.57 -35.67 22.30
CA VAL A 384 3.92 -36.94 21.98
C VAL A 384 3.43 -36.91 20.54
N LYS A 385 3.70 -37.99 19.79
CA LYS A 385 3.13 -38.22 18.46
C LYS A 385 1.93 -39.14 18.54
N LEU A 386 0.86 -38.78 17.83
CA LEU A 386 -0.42 -39.48 17.80
C LEU A 386 -0.90 -39.65 16.35
N PRO A 387 -1.77 -40.64 16.07
CA PRO A 387 -2.58 -40.64 14.86
C PRO A 387 -3.37 -39.33 14.70
N ALA A 388 -3.55 -38.84 13.47
CA ALA A 388 -4.23 -37.59 13.20
C ALA A 388 -5.74 -37.62 13.56
N ASP A 389 -6.33 -38.80 13.68
CA ASP A 389 -7.72 -39.06 14.05
C ASP A 389 -7.92 -39.35 15.56
N ALA A 390 -6.85 -39.41 16.35
CA ALA A 390 -6.89 -39.70 17.79
C ALA A 390 -7.88 -38.79 18.54
N THR A 391 -8.54 -39.33 19.58
CA THR A 391 -9.47 -38.55 20.41
C THR A 391 -8.73 -37.66 21.41
N ASP A 392 -9.45 -36.77 22.09
CA ASP A 392 -8.89 -35.99 23.19
C ASP A 392 -8.43 -36.88 24.35
N ASP A 393 -9.17 -37.96 24.61
CA ASP A 393 -8.87 -38.86 25.72
C ASP A 393 -7.68 -39.77 25.38
N ASP A 394 -7.47 -40.12 24.10
CA ASP A 394 -6.22 -40.73 23.61
C ASP A 394 -5.03 -39.78 23.82
N ALA A 395 -5.19 -38.50 23.48
CA ALA A 395 -4.16 -37.49 23.65
C ALA A 395 -3.80 -37.28 25.14
N ILE A 396 -4.81 -37.14 26.01
CA ILE A 396 -4.63 -37.03 27.45
C ILE A 396 -4.00 -38.30 28.03
N ALA A 397 -4.43 -39.49 27.61
CA ALA A 397 -3.86 -40.75 28.08
C ALA A 397 -2.38 -40.92 27.66
N ALA A 398 -2.02 -40.49 26.45
CA ALA A 398 -0.64 -40.55 25.97
C ALA A 398 0.28 -39.54 26.66
N VAL A 399 -0.16 -38.28 26.83
CA VAL A 399 0.61 -37.26 27.57
C VAL A 399 0.71 -37.59 29.06
N THR A 400 -0.34 -38.15 29.69
CA THR A 400 -0.29 -38.62 31.09
C THR A 400 0.71 -39.76 31.26
N ARG A 401 0.76 -40.69 30.29
CA ARG A 401 1.73 -41.81 30.27
C ARG A 401 3.16 -41.30 30.18
N GLU A 402 3.44 -40.38 29.26
CA GLU A 402 4.77 -39.80 29.09
C GLU A 402 5.14 -38.87 30.27
N ALA A 403 4.18 -38.17 30.88
CA ALA A 403 4.41 -37.33 32.07
C ALA A 403 4.87 -38.13 33.30
N GLY A 404 4.51 -39.41 33.40
CA GLY A 404 4.79 -40.27 34.56
C GLY A 404 4.00 -39.89 35.82
N LYS A 405 3.07 -38.93 35.73
CA LYS A 405 2.22 -38.43 36.81
C LYS A 405 0.85 -38.02 36.27
N PRO A 406 -0.25 -38.11 37.05
CA PRO A 406 -1.56 -37.59 36.64
C PRO A 406 -1.49 -36.10 36.30
N LEU A 407 -2.08 -35.72 35.16
CA LEU A 407 -2.19 -34.32 34.75
C LEU A 407 -3.25 -33.59 35.58
N THR A 408 -3.03 -32.29 35.87
CA THR A 408 -4.06 -31.39 36.40
C THR A 408 -5.14 -31.14 35.35
N ASP A 409 -6.32 -30.65 35.75
CA ASP A 409 -7.41 -30.38 34.78
C ASP A 409 -7.06 -29.24 33.80
N GLU A 410 -6.28 -28.25 34.25
CA GLU A 410 -5.63 -27.25 33.40
C GLU A 410 -4.67 -27.88 32.38
N GLN A 411 -3.83 -28.84 32.80
CA GLN A 411 -2.96 -29.57 31.89
C GLN A 411 -3.74 -30.46 30.91
N LYS A 412 -4.85 -31.05 31.33
CA LYS A 412 -5.75 -31.79 30.42
C LYS A 412 -6.35 -30.85 29.38
N GLN A 413 -6.82 -29.67 29.78
CA GLN A 413 -7.34 -28.67 28.84
C GLN A 413 -6.26 -28.23 27.85
N ASN A 414 -5.07 -27.88 28.34
CA ASN A 414 -3.91 -27.56 27.50
C ASN A 414 -3.57 -28.71 26.53
N VAL A 415 -3.77 -29.98 26.89
CA VAL A 415 -3.58 -31.12 25.96
C VAL A 415 -4.68 -31.16 24.88
N ARG A 416 -5.95 -30.87 25.21
CA ARG A 416 -7.03 -30.72 24.20
C ARG A 416 -6.71 -29.60 23.22
N ASP A 417 -6.31 -28.44 23.74
CA ASP A 417 -6.02 -27.24 22.95
C ASP A 417 -4.80 -27.44 22.05
N ASN A 418 -3.69 -27.98 22.58
CA ASN A 418 -2.50 -28.34 21.80
C ASN A 418 -2.79 -29.43 20.75
N ARG A 419 -3.72 -30.37 21.03
CA ARG A 419 -4.19 -31.37 20.05
C ARG A 419 -4.96 -30.71 18.91
N GLN A 420 -5.82 -29.72 19.19
CA GLN A 420 -6.57 -29.00 18.16
C GLN A 420 -5.61 -28.15 17.30
N TYR A 421 -4.69 -27.42 17.93
CA TYR A 421 -3.66 -26.64 17.26
C TYR A 421 -2.73 -27.50 16.39
N ALA A 422 -2.27 -28.66 16.88
CA ALA A 422 -1.43 -29.58 16.11
C ALA A 422 -2.19 -30.23 14.94
N PHE A 423 -3.50 -30.43 15.06
CA PHE A 423 -4.34 -30.90 13.96
C PHE A 423 -4.52 -29.83 12.87
N ALA A 424 -4.70 -28.56 13.25
CA ALA A 424 -4.76 -27.44 12.31
C ALA A 424 -3.39 -27.19 11.63
N SER A 425 -2.29 -27.24 12.39
CA SER A 425 -0.92 -27.00 11.87
C SER A 425 -0.46 -28.00 10.81
N ARG A 426 -1.12 -29.16 10.65
CA ARG A 426 -0.86 -30.10 9.53
C ARG A 426 -1.15 -29.50 8.14
N PHE A 427 -1.85 -28.37 8.08
CA PHE A 427 -2.19 -27.72 6.82
C PHE A 427 -1.28 -26.53 6.47
N SER A 428 -0.55 -25.94 7.42
CA SER A 428 0.27 -24.73 7.18
C SER A 428 1.69 -25.01 6.68
N ASN A 429 2.37 -26.04 7.18
CA ASN A 429 3.82 -26.30 6.99
C ASN A 429 4.31 -26.51 5.53
N ALA A 430 3.44 -26.42 4.51
CA ALA A 430 3.76 -26.79 3.13
C ALA A 430 3.20 -25.86 2.02
N ARG A 431 2.62 -24.69 2.31
CA ARG A 431 2.07 -23.80 1.26
C ARG A 431 2.53 -22.33 1.36
N LYS A 432 2.89 -21.78 0.19
CA LYS A 432 3.10 -20.34 -0.04
C LYS A 432 1.74 -19.61 -0.06
N PRO A 433 1.68 -18.28 0.14
CA PRO A 433 0.43 -17.51 0.03
C PRO A 433 -0.28 -17.75 -1.31
N ASP A 434 -1.62 -17.71 -1.28
CA ASP A 434 -2.49 -18.15 -2.38
C ASP A 434 -2.28 -17.33 -3.68
N TYR A 435 -1.89 -16.05 -3.54
CA TYR A 435 -1.34 -15.26 -4.65
C TYR A 435 0.11 -15.67 -4.95
N THR A 436 0.24 -16.57 -5.93
CA THR A 436 1.52 -17.07 -6.46
C THR A 436 2.11 -16.19 -7.57
N GLY A 437 1.52 -15.03 -7.85
CA GLY A 437 1.84 -14.18 -9.01
C GLY A 437 3.08 -13.28 -8.90
N ARG A 438 3.65 -13.08 -7.71
CA ARG A 438 4.88 -12.28 -7.57
C ARG A 438 6.13 -13.13 -7.78
N TYR A 439 6.88 -12.76 -8.81
CA TYR A 439 8.31 -12.99 -8.87
C TYR A 439 9.05 -12.04 -7.90
N TYR A 440 10.19 -12.47 -7.35
CA TYR A 440 10.95 -11.77 -6.31
C TYR A 440 12.47 -11.76 -6.54
N GLY A 441 12.93 -12.17 -7.73
CA GLY A 441 14.34 -12.09 -8.13
C GLY A 441 14.54 -11.07 -9.25
N ASP A 442 15.75 -11.05 -9.81
CA ASP A 442 16.21 -9.98 -10.71
C ASP A 442 16.00 -10.25 -12.22
N GLU A 443 15.51 -11.43 -12.59
CA GLU A 443 15.24 -11.78 -13.99
C GLU A 443 14.16 -10.90 -14.61
N LYS A 444 14.39 -10.47 -15.86
CA LYS A 444 13.50 -9.57 -16.61
C LYS A 444 12.94 -10.29 -17.82
N MET A 445 11.63 -10.19 -18.01
CA MET A 445 10.90 -10.89 -19.07
C MET A 445 11.28 -10.35 -20.45
N ASP A 446 11.53 -11.25 -21.39
CA ASP A 446 11.86 -10.96 -22.80
C ASP A 446 10.78 -11.55 -23.74
N PRO A 447 10.47 -10.95 -24.91
CA PRO A 447 9.48 -11.50 -25.84
C PRO A 447 9.72 -12.96 -26.25
N SER A 448 10.98 -13.43 -26.31
CA SER A 448 11.31 -14.83 -26.64
C SER A 448 10.95 -15.81 -25.53
N MET A 449 10.73 -15.33 -24.30
CA MET A 449 10.35 -16.16 -23.15
C MET A 449 8.84 -16.42 -23.07
N LEU A 450 8.02 -15.69 -23.85
CA LEU A 450 6.56 -15.80 -23.78
C LEU A 450 6.06 -17.18 -24.27
N PRO A 451 5.30 -17.94 -23.46
CA PRO A 451 4.65 -19.18 -23.89
C PRO A 451 3.68 -18.95 -25.07
N ASP A 452 3.53 -19.96 -25.94
CA ASP A 452 2.67 -19.85 -27.14
C ASP A 452 1.21 -19.48 -26.81
N HIS A 453 0.69 -19.95 -25.67
CA HIS A 453 -0.67 -19.62 -25.24
C HIS A 453 -0.83 -18.13 -24.89
N LEU A 454 0.19 -17.49 -24.29
CA LEU A 454 0.18 -16.04 -24.02
C LEU A 454 0.37 -15.21 -25.31
N ARG A 455 1.02 -15.77 -26.33
CA ARG A 455 1.10 -15.18 -27.69
C ARG A 455 -0.16 -15.41 -28.56
N SER A 456 -1.14 -16.20 -28.09
CA SER A 456 -2.33 -16.58 -28.87
C SER A 456 -3.49 -15.56 -28.83
N VAL A 457 -3.30 -14.44 -28.12
CA VAL A 457 -4.25 -13.32 -28.01
C VAL A 457 -3.44 -12.02 -28.00
N GLU A 458 -3.75 -11.09 -28.91
CA GLU A 458 -2.96 -9.85 -29.09
C GLU A 458 -2.92 -9.00 -27.81
N MET A 459 -4.04 -8.84 -27.11
CA MET A 459 -4.09 -8.15 -25.81
C MET A 459 -3.15 -8.79 -24.78
N THR A 460 -3.06 -10.12 -24.73
CA THR A 460 -2.19 -10.83 -23.78
C THR A 460 -0.73 -10.59 -24.10
N GLU A 461 -0.34 -10.74 -25.36
CA GLU A 461 1.03 -10.49 -25.82
C GLU A 461 1.44 -9.02 -25.63
N TRP A 462 0.55 -8.09 -25.97
CA TRP A 462 0.79 -6.65 -25.80
C TRP A 462 0.92 -6.26 -24.32
N LEU A 463 0.10 -6.80 -23.42
CA LEU A 463 0.21 -6.53 -21.97
C LEU A 463 1.54 -6.95 -21.38
N PHE A 464 2.21 -7.96 -21.95
CA PHE A 464 3.59 -8.30 -21.62
C PHE A 464 4.56 -7.35 -22.31
N VAL A 465 4.54 -7.29 -23.65
CA VAL A 465 5.54 -6.54 -24.42
C VAL A 465 5.54 -5.04 -24.10
N TYR A 466 4.39 -4.43 -23.79
CA TYR A 466 4.31 -3.02 -23.41
C TYR A 466 5.09 -2.71 -22.12
N ARG A 467 5.14 -3.63 -21.17
CA ARG A 467 5.86 -3.49 -19.89
C ARG A 467 7.36 -3.84 -19.97
N MET A 468 7.76 -4.63 -20.96
CA MET A 468 9.18 -4.97 -21.22
C MET A 468 10.00 -3.75 -21.68
N SER A 469 11.31 -3.76 -21.45
CA SER A 469 12.25 -2.72 -21.89
C SER A 469 13.36 -3.27 -22.79
N GLY A 470 14.12 -2.38 -23.42
CA GLY A 470 15.32 -2.71 -24.20
C GLY A 470 15.09 -3.20 -25.65
N PRO A 471 16.18 -3.52 -26.37
CA PRO A 471 16.15 -3.68 -27.83
C PRO A 471 15.30 -4.85 -28.35
N ALA A 472 15.17 -5.95 -27.60
CA ALA A 472 14.36 -7.08 -28.00
C ALA A 472 12.86 -6.73 -28.04
N ALA A 473 12.36 -6.06 -27.00
CA ALA A 473 10.99 -5.57 -26.95
C ALA A 473 10.71 -4.47 -27.97
N TYR A 474 11.70 -3.61 -28.27
CA TYR A 474 11.63 -2.67 -29.39
C TYR A 474 11.47 -3.38 -30.75
N ASN A 475 12.38 -4.31 -31.05
CA ASN A 475 12.36 -5.04 -32.33
C ASN A 475 11.08 -5.85 -32.52
N PHE A 476 10.57 -6.48 -31.45
CA PHE A 476 9.30 -7.21 -31.47
C PHE A 476 8.11 -6.28 -31.78
N ALA A 477 8.02 -5.13 -31.09
CA ALA A 477 6.97 -4.15 -31.34
C ALA A 477 7.06 -3.53 -32.74
N MET A 478 8.27 -3.28 -33.24
CA MET A 478 8.50 -2.78 -34.60
C MET A 478 8.09 -3.79 -35.67
N GLN A 479 8.35 -5.09 -35.45
CA GLN A 479 7.87 -6.17 -36.32
C GLN A 479 6.33 -6.27 -36.29
N ARG A 480 5.72 -6.30 -35.11
CA ARG A 480 4.26 -6.29 -34.96
C ARG A 480 3.60 -5.07 -35.62
N TYR A 481 4.23 -3.90 -35.54
CA TYR A 481 3.77 -2.71 -36.27
C TYR A 481 3.88 -2.88 -37.79
N ALA A 482 4.98 -3.43 -38.30
CA ALA A 482 5.16 -3.70 -39.73
C ALA A 482 4.14 -4.72 -40.29
N ASP A 483 3.77 -5.73 -39.49
CA ASP A 483 2.82 -6.78 -39.89
C ASP A 483 1.35 -6.33 -39.81
N SER A 484 1.00 -5.43 -38.88
CA SER A 484 -0.40 -5.04 -38.60
C SER A 484 -0.78 -3.63 -39.04
N GLY A 485 0.18 -2.70 -39.13
CA GLY A 485 -0.08 -1.26 -39.25
C GLY A 485 -0.73 -0.61 -38.03
N SER A 486 -0.93 -1.34 -36.92
CA SER A 486 -1.73 -0.91 -35.77
C SER A 486 -1.07 0.23 -34.97
N GLU A 487 -1.88 1.24 -34.60
CA GLU A 487 -1.43 2.34 -33.72
C GLU A 487 -0.98 1.84 -32.34
N LEU A 488 -1.53 0.71 -31.86
CA LEU A 488 -1.10 0.04 -30.63
C LEU A 488 0.39 -0.33 -30.68
N TRP A 489 0.82 -0.97 -31.77
CA TRP A 489 2.21 -1.41 -31.94
C TRP A 489 3.14 -0.27 -32.35
N LEU A 490 2.66 0.73 -33.10
CA LEU A 490 3.37 1.99 -33.35
C LEU A 490 3.72 2.70 -32.04
N MET A 491 2.73 2.91 -31.17
CA MET A 491 2.92 3.48 -29.83
C MET A 491 3.90 2.63 -29.01
N THR A 492 3.74 1.31 -29.01
CA THR A 492 4.59 0.37 -28.27
C THR A 492 6.06 0.42 -28.72
N ALA A 493 6.31 0.56 -30.03
CA ALA A 493 7.65 0.70 -30.58
C ALA A 493 8.25 2.08 -30.24
N LEU A 494 7.46 3.17 -30.29
CA LEU A 494 7.90 4.52 -29.90
C LEU A 494 8.29 4.61 -28.42
N THR A 495 7.48 4.04 -27.53
CA THR A 495 7.73 3.96 -26.07
C THR A 495 9.04 3.25 -25.74
N LYS A 496 9.54 2.38 -26.63
CA LYS A 496 10.76 1.56 -26.44
C LYS A 496 11.94 2.01 -27.29
N ALA A 497 11.77 3.04 -28.11
CA ALA A 497 12.80 3.50 -29.01
C ALA A 497 13.88 4.30 -28.28
N GLU A 498 15.10 4.19 -28.79
CA GLU A 498 16.25 5.00 -28.46
C GLU A 498 16.76 5.73 -29.71
N PRO A 499 17.57 6.80 -29.59
CA PRO A 499 18.25 7.43 -30.74
C PRO A 499 19.08 6.48 -31.61
N SER A 500 19.48 5.33 -31.06
CA SER A 500 20.22 4.22 -31.66
C SER A 500 19.35 3.23 -32.46
N SER A 501 18.02 3.28 -32.31
CA SER A 501 17.10 2.21 -32.75
C SER A 501 17.04 2.04 -34.28
N PRO A 502 17.20 0.81 -34.82
CA PRO A 502 17.09 0.54 -36.25
C PRO A 502 15.73 0.94 -36.82
N GLY A 503 15.71 1.81 -37.83
CA GLY A 503 14.48 2.23 -38.52
C GLY A 503 13.74 3.42 -37.88
N LEU A 504 14.27 4.01 -36.80
CA LEU A 504 13.70 5.14 -36.05
C LEU A 504 13.12 6.27 -36.92
N THR A 505 13.77 6.62 -38.03
CA THR A 505 13.27 7.67 -38.94
C THR A 505 11.86 7.37 -39.46
N ARG A 506 11.61 6.15 -39.95
CA ARG A 506 10.28 5.73 -40.44
C ARG A 506 9.26 5.67 -39.32
N LEU A 507 9.70 5.32 -38.11
CA LEU A 507 8.85 5.27 -36.91
C LEU A 507 8.41 6.68 -36.48
N LEU A 508 9.29 7.68 -36.57
CA LEU A 508 8.94 9.08 -36.31
C LEU A 508 8.05 9.68 -37.42
N GLU A 509 8.23 9.28 -38.68
CA GLU A 509 7.30 9.61 -39.77
C GLU A 509 5.93 8.94 -39.60
N ALA A 510 5.87 7.72 -39.06
CA ALA A 510 4.62 7.05 -38.73
C ALA A 510 3.90 7.75 -37.57
N ALA A 511 4.64 8.12 -36.52
CA ALA A 511 4.13 8.88 -35.37
C ALA A 511 3.47 10.22 -35.78
N GLU A 512 3.98 10.87 -36.83
CA GLU A 512 3.44 12.11 -37.39
C GLU A 512 2.06 11.95 -38.06
N ARG A 513 1.65 10.73 -38.40
CA ARG A 513 0.38 10.44 -39.09
C ARG A 513 -0.76 10.06 -38.13
N VAL A 514 -0.48 9.91 -36.83
CA VAL A 514 -1.48 9.59 -35.80
C VAL A 514 -2.35 10.83 -35.54
N GLY A 515 -3.64 10.72 -35.83
CA GLY A 515 -4.57 11.84 -35.72
C GLY A 515 -4.86 12.24 -34.28
N ARG A 516 -5.16 13.53 -34.05
CA ARG A 516 -5.48 14.09 -32.71
C ARG A 516 -6.67 13.44 -31.99
N SER A 517 -7.51 12.69 -32.71
CA SER A 517 -8.64 11.92 -32.18
C SER A 517 -8.29 10.48 -31.79
N SER A 518 -7.06 10.02 -32.04
CA SER A 518 -6.61 8.69 -31.59
C SER A 518 -6.40 8.69 -30.07
N PRO A 519 -6.88 7.67 -29.34
CA PRO A 519 -6.55 7.49 -27.92
C PRO A 519 -5.04 7.26 -27.66
N ALA A 520 -4.25 6.93 -28.69
CA ALA A 520 -2.79 6.83 -28.59
C ALA A 520 -2.06 8.17 -28.79
N PHE A 521 -2.75 9.22 -29.26
CA PHE A 521 -2.15 10.46 -29.78
C PHE A 521 -1.18 11.15 -28.80
N LEU A 522 -1.55 11.30 -27.53
CA LEU A 522 -0.71 11.97 -26.53
C LEU A 522 0.53 11.15 -26.17
N THR A 523 0.39 9.83 -26.01
CA THR A 523 1.52 8.91 -25.81
C THR A 523 2.49 8.94 -26.99
N VAL A 524 1.97 8.82 -28.22
CA VAL A 524 2.74 8.92 -29.46
C VAL A 524 3.47 10.26 -29.57
N SER A 525 2.78 11.37 -29.29
CA SER A 525 3.35 12.72 -29.34
C SER A 525 4.44 12.93 -28.27
N TYR A 526 4.23 12.43 -27.05
CA TYR A 526 5.20 12.53 -25.97
C TYR A 526 6.52 11.80 -26.30
N TYR A 527 6.44 10.53 -26.72
CA TYR A 527 7.63 9.76 -27.08
C TYR A 527 8.29 10.29 -28.37
N ARG A 528 7.52 10.74 -29.37
CA ARG A 528 8.04 11.45 -30.56
C ARG A 528 8.81 12.71 -30.16
N ALA A 529 8.25 13.57 -29.30
CA ALA A 529 8.91 14.78 -28.83
C ALA A 529 10.18 14.49 -28.01
N LYS A 530 10.13 13.51 -27.09
CA LYS A 530 11.31 13.04 -26.33
C LYS A 530 12.42 12.59 -27.28
N LEU A 531 12.12 11.71 -28.24
CA LEU A 531 13.08 11.20 -29.21
C LEU A 531 13.68 12.31 -30.07
N LEU A 532 12.90 13.33 -30.45
CA LEU A 532 13.40 14.49 -31.17
C LEU A 532 14.38 15.32 -30.33
N LEU A 533 14.15 15.52 -29.02
CA LEU A 533 15.12 16.18 -28.11
C LEU A 533 16.39 15.35 -27.86
N ASP A 534 16.24 14.03 -27.73
CA ASP A 534 17.38 13.13 -27.59
C ASP A 534 18.25 13.16 -28.87
N LEU A 535 17.62 13.29 -30.05
CA LEU A 535 18.24 13.52 -31.38
C LEU A 535 18.67 14.98 -31.67
N LYS A 536 18.52 15.93 -30.73
CA LYS A 536 18.85 17.37 -30.90
C LYS A 536 18.10 18.09 -32.02
N LYS A 537 16.86 17.68 -32.28
CA LYS A 537 15.91 18.30 -33.22
C LYS A 537 14.93 19.22 -32.49
N ASP A 538 15.46 20.14 -31.69
CA ASP A 538 14.70 20.87 -30.67
C ASP A 538 13.52 21.70 -31.24
N ALA A 539 13.63 22.22 -32.46
CA ALA A 539 12.54 22.93 -33.13
C ALA A 539 11.35 22.02 -33.44
N ALA A 540 11.59 20.88 -34.08
CA ALA A 540 10.55 19.89 -34.37
C ALA A 540 9.98 19.28 -33.08
N ALA A 541 10.80 19.07 -32.06
CA ALA A 541 10.31 18.64 -30.74
C ALA A 541 9.33 19.66 -30.16
N ARG A 542 9.63 20.96 -30.26
CA ARG A 542 8.76 22.04 -29.77
C ARG A 542 7.43 22.08 -30.51
N GLU A 543 7.44 21.93 -31.84
CA GLU A 543 6.21 21.88 -32.65
C GLU A 543 5.28 20.74 -32.18
N VAL A 544 5.82 19.55 -31.93
CA VAL A 544 5.05 18.40 -31.39
C VAL A 544 4.53 18.67 -29.98
N VAL A 545 5.32 19.30 -29.12
CA VAL A 545 4.87 19.63 -27.75
C VAL A 545 3.79 20.71 -27.75
N GLU A 546 3.91 21.77 -28.55
CA GLU A 546 2.85 22.79 -28.64
C GLU A 546 1.58 22.22 -29.29
N GLU A 547 1.69 21.32 -30.28
CA GLU A 547 0.54 20.60 -30.82
C GLU A 547 -0.18 19.74 -29.75
N ALA A 548 0.57 18.94 -28.98
CA ALA A 548 0.00 18.11 -27.93
C ALA A 548 -0.59 18.93 -26.76
N MET A 549 0.06 20.04 -26.38
CA MET A 549 -0.44 20.97 -25.36
C MET A 549 -1.74 21.69 -25.77
N ASN A 550 -2.12 21.62 -27.05
CA ASN A 550 -3.37 22.15 -27.60
C ASN A 550 -4.41 21.04 -27.93
N SER A 551 -4.32 19.85 -27.33
CA SER A 551 -5.27 18.74 -27.56
C SER A 551 -6.61 18.85 -26.81
N GLY A 552 -6.91 19.98 -26.17
CA GLY A 552 -8.18 20.24 -25.50
C GLY A 552 -8.49 19.27 -24.35
N GLU A 553 -9.71 18.73 -24.32
CA GLU A 553 -10.24 17.88 -23.24
C GLU A 553 -9.44 16.59 -22.99
N GLN A 554 -8.67 16.11 -23.98
CA GLN A 554 -7.81 14.94 -23.85
C GLN A 554 -6.56 15.20 -22.98
N LEU A 555 -6.17 16.46 -22.77
CA LEU A 555 -4.95 16.79 -22.05
C LEU A 555 -5.16 16.70 -20.52
N THR A 556 -4.82 15.53 -19.97
CA THR A 556 -4.78 15.28 -18.51
C THR A 556 -3.75 16.17 -17.80
N ILE A 557 -3.87 16.34 -16.48
CA ILE A 557 -2.95 17.19 -15.70
C ILE A 557 -1.54 16.58 -15.71
N SER A 558 -1.44 15.27 -15.49
CA SER A 558 -0.20 14.50 -15.64
C SER A 558 0.43 14.64 -17.04
N ALA A 559 -0.36 14.57 -18.11
CA ALA A 559 0.15 14.74 -19.47
C ALA A 559 0.69 16.17 -19.68
N ARG A 560 -0.03 17.19 -19.21
CA ARG A 560 0.45 18.59 -19.23
C ARG A 560 1.78 18.74 -18.49
N ASN A 561 1.90 18.17 -17.29
CA ASN A 561 3.14 18.19 -16.50
C ASN A 561 4.31 17.51 -17.25
N ALA A 562 4.08 16.35 -17.86
CA ALA A 562 5.08 15.64 -18.65
C ALA A 562 5.55 16.47 -19.88
N PHE A 563 4.63 17.10 -20.60
CA PHE A 563 4.96 18.00 -21.71
C PHE A 563 5.68 19.29 -21.27
N LEU A 564 5.33 19.86 -20.11
CA LEU A 564 6.09 20.96 -19.49
C LEU A 564 7.50 20.51 -19.12
N GLY A 565 7.69 19.27 -18.65
CA GLY A 565 9.01 18.65 -18.47
C GLY A 565 9.85 18.58 -19.75
N LEU A 566 9.24 18.37 -20.92
CA LEU A 566 9.93 18.44 -22.22
C LEU A 566 10.22 19.88 -22.68
N ARG A 567 9.41 20.87 -22.27
CA ARG A 567 9.69 22.30 -22.48
C ARG A 567 10.81 22.79 -21.56
N LEU A 568 10.86 22.34 -20.31
CA LEU A 568 11.87 22.73 -19.32
C LEU A 568 13.30 22.43 -19.79
N ARG A 569 13.49 21.29 -20.48
CA ARG A 569 14.76 20.90 -21.12
C ARG A 569 15.24 21.87 -22.22
N GLN A 570 14.34 22.67 -22.77
CA GLN A 570 14.59 23.61 -23.88
C GLN A 570 14.66 25.07 -23.43
N SER A 571 14.51 25.37 -22.13
CA SER A 571 14.43 26.75 -21.64
C SER A 571 15.70 27.55 -21.96
N ALA A 572 15.53 28.60 -22.77
CA ALA A 572 16.61 29.43 -23.29
C ALA A 572 17.11 30.50 -22.30
N ASP A 573 16.30 30.80 -21.27
CA ASP A 573 16.55 31.79 -20.24
C ASP A 573 15.80 31.43 -18.94
N LEU A 574 15.90 32.30 -17.92
CA LEU A 574 15.35 32.08 -16.59
C LEU A 574 13.81 32.22 -16.53
N ASP A 575 13.22 33.19 -17.23
CA ASP A 575 11.76 33.37 -17.28
C ASP A 575 11.10 32.18 -17.99
N ALA A 576 11.72 31.69 -19.07
CA ALA A 576 11.31 30.46 -19.74
C ALA A 576 11.51 29.22 -18.86
N PHE A 577 12.58 29.16 -18.05
CA PHE A 577 12.79 28.08 -17.09
C PHE A 577 11.66 28.03 -16.06
N ILE A 578 11.37 29.14 -15.39
CA ILE A 578 10.33 29.24 -14.35
C ILE A 578 8.95 28.89 -14.92
N ARG A 579 8.55 29.52 -16.04
CA ARG A 579 7.26 29.21 -16.69
C ARG A 579 7.12 27.73 -17.08
N ASN A 580 8.22 27.07 -17.44
CA ASN A 580 8.23 25.65 -17.79
C ASN A 580 8.48 24.72 -16.59
N SER A 581 8.79 25.24 -15.40
CA SER A 581 9.07 24.43 -14.19
C SER A 581 7.87 24.31 -13.26
N LEU A 582 6.92 25.22 -13.37
CA LEU A 582 5.63 25.16 -12.68
C LEU A 582 4.83 23.92 -13.11
N ARG A 583 4.14 23.30 -12.15
CA ARG A 583 3.29 22.12 -12.28
C ARG A 583 2.00 22.33 -11.52
N ARG A 584 0.93 21.68 -11.94
CA ARG A 584 -0.23 21.45 -11.06
C ARG A 584 -0.21 20.02 -10.55
N ALA A 585 -0.49 19.80 -9.29
CA ALA A 585 -0.75 18.46 -8.79
C ALA A 585 -1.99 17.89 -9.54
N TYR A 586 -1.90 16.64 -10.01
CA TYR A 586 -3.07 15.94 -10.58
C TYR A 586 -3.92 15.31 -9.47
N ALA A 587 -3.26 14.97 -8.36
CA ALA A 587 -3.81 14.42 -7.13
C ALA A 587 -2.86 14.74 -5.97
N PHE A 588 -3.26 14.36 -4.77
CA PHE A 588 -2.42 14.32 -3.59
C PHE A 588 -2.47 12.90 -3.00
N ASP A 589 -1.45 12.52 -2.23
CA ASP A 589 -1.50 11.36 -1.33
C ASP A 589 -1.73 11.84 0.12
N PHE A 590 -2.54 11.10 0.88
CA PHE A 590 -2.68 11.24 2.32
C PHE A 590 -2.90 9.86 2.94
N ASP A 591 -1.95 9.41 3.77
CA ASP A 591 -1.91 8.07 4.39
C ASP A 591 -2.07 6.92 3.37
N GLY A 592 -1.48 7.07 2.17
CA GLY A 592 -1.57 6.10 1.07
C GLY A 592 -2.87 6.13 0.26
N GLN A 593 -3.77 7.09 0.55
CA GLN A 593 -4.97 7.35 -0.24
C GLN A 593 -4.71 8.47 -1.25
N GLU A 594 -4.98 8.19 -2.53
CA GLU A 594 -4.78 9.12 -3.65
C GLU A 594 -6.11 9.80 -3.99
N GLY A 595 -6.14 11.14 -3.99
CA GLY A 595 -7.37 11.91 -4.21
C GLY A 595 -7.15 13.44 -4.24
N THR A 596 -8.22 14.21 -4.13
CA THR A 596 -8.13 15.65 -3.87
C THR A 596 -8.16 15.94 -2.36
N ILE A 597 -7.66 17.11 -1.94
CA ILE A 597 -7.71 17.55 -0.53
C ILE A 597 -9.17 17.75 -0.09
N ALA A 598 -10.05 18.13 -1.03
CA ALA A 598 -11.49 18.15 -0.79
C ALA A 598 -12.08 16.75 -0.56
N ASP A 599 -11.61 15.71 -1.27
CA ASP A 599 -11.99 14.32 -1.00
C ASP A 599 -11.48 13.85 0.37
N PHE A 600 -10.27 14.25 0.77
CA PHE A 600 -9.73 13.94 2.11
C PHE A 600 -10.54 14.60 3.23
N ILE A 601 -10.94 15.87 3.07
CA ILE A 601 -11.86 16.55 4.00
C ILE A 601 -13.21 15.80 4.06
N ALA A 602 -13.74 15.34 2.92
CA ALA A 602 -14.99 14.60 2.87
C ALA A 602 -14.91 13.22 3.57
N GLU A 603 -13.88 12.42 3.29
CA GLU A 603 -13.61 11.13 3.95
C GLU A 603 -13.39 11.34 5.47
N GLN A 604 -12.60 12.33 5.88
CA GLN A 604 -12.31 12.60 7.29
C GLN A 604 -13.55 13.02 8.09
N LYS A 605 -14.53 13.67 7.45
CA LYS A 605 -15.83 13.98 8.07
C LYS A 605 -16.69 12.73 8.31
N THR A 606 -16.46 11.62 7.61
CA THR A 606 -17.19 10.35 7.84
C THR A 606 -16.86 9.71 9.18
N TYR A 607 -15.68 9.99 9.76
CA TYR A 607 -15.26 9.44 11.06
C TYR A 607 -15.92 10.11 12.28
N TYR A 608 -17.04 10.83 12.08
CA TYR A 608 -17.81 11.40 13.17
C TYR A 608 -18.55 10.31 13.95
N ASP A 609 -18.30 10.27 15.26
CA ASP A 609 -18.97 9.37 16.19
C ASP A 609 -19.54 10.18 17.37
N PRO A 610 -20.87 10.15 17.63
CA PRO A 610 -21.48 10.89 18.74
C PRO A 610 -21.04 10.42 20.14
N GLU A 611 -20.42 9.24 20.30
CA GLU A 611 -19.85 8.80 21.59
C GLU A 611 -18.57 9.58 21.93
N TYR A 612 -17.74 9.86 20.92
CA TYR A 612 -16.46 10.55 21.07
C TYR A 612 -16.57 12.07 20.82
N ASN A 613 -17.31 12.50 19.80
CA ASN A 613 -17.42 13.90 19.36
C ASN A 613 -18.59 14.64 20.02
N LYS A 614 -18.47 14.87 21.34
CA LYS A 614 -19.54 15.38 22.22
C LYS A 614 -20.03 16.79 21.92
N ASP A 615 -19.20 17.62 21.29
CA ASP A 615 -19.56 18.98 20.85
C ASP A 615 -20.40 19.00 19.56
N GLY A 616 -20.64 17.83 18.96
CA GLY A 616 -21.61 17.62 17.89
C GLY A 616 -21.04 17.70 16.47
N ARG A 617 -21.85 17.23 15.51
CA ARG A 617 -21.54 17.07 14.08
C ARG A 617 -20.88 18.31 13.46
N GLU A 618 -21.43 19.49 13.71
CA GLU A 618 -20.90 20.74 13.16
C GLU A 618 -19.56 21.17 13.78
N ALA A 619 -19.32 20.88 15.06
CA ALA A 619 -18.06 21.23 15.71
C ALA A 619 -16.92 20.39 15.11
N PHE A 620 -17.14 19.09 14.95
CA PHE A 620 -16.22 18.18 14.29
C PHE A 620 -16.03 18.50 12.79
N ASP A 621 -17.08 18.90 12.06
CA ASP A 621 -16.93 19.35 10.67
C ASP A 621 -15.99 20.56 10.55
N ARG A 622 -16.12 21.54 11.46
CA ARG A 622 -15.25 22.72 11.51
C ARG A 622 -13.82 22.40 11.96
N GLU A 623 -13.66 21.44 12.88
CA GLU A 623 -12.35 20.92 13.30
C GLU A 623 -11.62 20.28 12.11
N VAL A 624 -12.32 19.44 11.32
CA VAL A 624 -11.74 18.83 10.11
C VAL A 624 -11.44 19.87 9.03
N GLU A 625 -12.30 20.88 8.84
CA GLU A 625 -12.06 21.97 7.88
C GLU A 625 -10.87 22.85 8.26
N GLU A 626 -10.76 23.28 9.53
CA GLU A 626 -9.67 24.12 10.01
C GLU A 626 -8.32 23.36 9.96
N ARG A 627 -8.33 22.03 10.20
CA ARG A 627 -7.14 21.18 10.14
C ARG A 627 -6.55 21.01 8.73
N PHE A 628 -7.35 21.08 7.67
CA PHE A 628 -6.89 20.96 6.27
C PHE A 628 -6.82 22.31 5.53
N LYS A 629 -6.94 23.41 6.28
CA LYS A 629 -7.17 24.76 5.75
C LYS A 629 -6.02 25.31 4.94
N GLU A 630 -4.79 25.06 5.38
CA GLU A 630 -3.58 25.53 4.70
C GLU A 630 -3.26 24.63 3.48
N GLU A 631 -3.47 23.32 3.60
CA GLU A 631 -3.33 22.34 2.53
C GLU A 631 -4.31 22.61 1.40
N LEU A 632 -5.58 22.89 1.72
CA LEU A 632 -6.64 23.17 0.74
C LEU A 632 -6.29 24.38 -0.16
N LEU A 633 -5.45 25.31 0.29
CA LEU A 633 -4.95 26.42 -0.53
C LEU A 633 -4.14 25.94 -1.75
N TRP A 634 -3.57 24.73 -1.71
CA TRP A 634 -2.71 24.15 -2.75
C TRP A 634 -3.47 23.37 -3.82
N GLN A 635 -4.74 23.05 -3.60
CA GLN A 635 -5.58 22.19 -4.44
C GLN A 635 -5.52 22.50 -5.95
N ASP A 636 -5.46 23.79 -6.30
CA ASP A 636 -5.39 24.27 -7.69
C ASP A 636 -4.11 25.07 -8.01
N ARG A 637 -3.17 25.18 -7.06
CA ARG A 637 -1.95 26.00 -7.23
C ARG A 637 -0.97 25.39 -8.21
N GLU A 638 -0.14 26.27 -8.77
CA GLU A 638 1.10 25.87 -9.41
C GLU A 638 2.21 25.72 -8.38
N MET A 639 3.06 24.69 -8.55
CA MET A 639 4.08 24.22 -7.63
C MET A 639 5.36 23.83 -8.38
N LEU A 640 6.46 23.61 -7.66
CA LEU A 640 7.71 23.08 -8.22
C LEU A 640 7.79 21.57 -7.95
N ASP A 641 8.05 20.76 -8.98
CA ASP A 641 8.27 19.32 -8.78
C ASP A 641 9.66 19.04 -8.17
N ALA A 642 9.83 17.86 -7.55
CA ALA A 642 11.09 17.40 -6.97
C ALA A 642 12.27 17.49 -7.96
N SER A 643 12.03 17.24 -9.25
CA SER A 643 13.03 17.39 -10.32
C SER A 643 13.49 18.85 -10.51
N THR A 644 12.56 19.80 -10.46
CA THR A 644 12.83 21.24 -10.51
C THR A 644 13.56 21.71 -9.26
N ILE A 645 13.14 21.25 -8.08
CA ILE A 645 13.76 21.58 -6.80
C ILE A 645 15.20 21.03 -6.75
N ALA A 646 15.44 19.82 -7.25
CA ALA A 646 16.78 19.28 -7.43
C ALA A 646 17.64 20.14 -8.37
N ILE A 647 17.09 20.63 -9.49
CA ILE A 647 17.81 21.55 -10.40
C ILE A 647 18.16 22.87 -9.69
N LEU A 648 17.24 23.46 -8.94
CA LEU A 648 17.46 24.69 -8.18
C LEU A 648 18.52 24.48 -7.07
N ASN A 649 18.48 23.35 -6.37
CA ASN A 649 19.46 23.02 -5.34
C ASN A 649 20.85 22.68 -5.91
N GLN A 650 20.96 22.06 -7.08
CA GLN A 650 22.24 21.59 -7.65
C GLN A 650 22.90 22.54 -8.67
N HIS A 651 22.16 23.42 -9.34
CA HIS A 651 22.68 24.26 -10.44
C HIS A 651 22.55 25.78 -10.26
N PHE A 652 21.81 26.26 -9.25
CA PHE A 652 21.66 27.69 -8.98
C PHE A 652 22.54 28.12 -7.80
N THR A 653 23.37 29.15 -8.03
CA THR A 653 24.02 29.89 -6.95
C THR A 653 22.98 30.68 -6.16
N THR A 654 23.37 31.15 -4.97
CA THR A 654 22.55 32.05 -4.13
C THR A 654 22.07 33.26 -4.93
N THR A 655 22.93 33.86 -5.76
CA THR A 655 22.55 35.00 -6.62
C THR A 655 21.51 34.60 -7.68
N MET A 656 21.61 33.41 -8.27
CA MET A 656 20.63 32.93 -9.25
C MET A 656 19.27 32.57 -8.62
N LEU A 657 19.23 32.16 -7.34
CA LEU A 657 17.96 32.02 -6.62
C LEU A 657 17.29 33.37 -6.37
N ILE A 658 18.07 34.41 -6.05
CA ILE A 658 17.55 35.79 -5.93
C ILE A 658 17.03 36.31 -7.28
N GLU A 659 17.72 36.00 -8.38
CA GLU A 659 17.24 36.29 -9.74
C GLU A 659 15.93 35.54 -10.06
N ALA A 660 15.77 34.29 -9.59
CA ALA A 660 14.58 33.47 -9.85
C ALA A 660 13.36 33.96 -9.06
N ALA A 661 13.49 34.24 -7.76
CA ALA A 661 12.41 34.75 -6.93
C ALA A 661 11.95 36.17 -7.33
N ALA A 662 12.83 36.95 -7.98
CA ALA A 662 12.51 38.26 -8.51
C ALA A 662 11.91 38.24 -9.93
N SER A 663 11.72 37.07 -10.55
CA SER A 663 11.04 36.97 -11.85
C SER A 663 9.53 37.16 -11.69
N LYS A 664 8.94 37.96 -12.58
CA LYS A 664 7.48 38.12 -12.75
C LYS A 664 6.73 36.81 -13.08
N GLU A 665 7.46 35.78 -13.50
CA GLU A 665 6.91 34.46 -13.84
C GLU A 665 6.86 33.53 -12.60
N MET A 666 7.45 33.94 -11.47
CA MET A 666 7.39 33.21 -10.20
C MET A 666 6.14 33.66 -9.40
N PRO A 667 5.25 32.74 -9.01
CA PRO A 667 4.16 33.06 -8.08
C PRO A 667 4.71 33.53 -6.73
N GLU A 668 4.09 34.56 -6.13
CA GLU A 668 4.61 35.22 -4.92
C GLU A 668 4.80 34.28 -3.72
N TYR A 669 3.96 33.25 -3.58
CA TYR A 669 4.11 32.23 -2.54
C TYR A 669 5.39 31.39 -2.75
N LEU A 670 5.61 30.84 -3.95
CA LEU A 670 6.85 30.12 -4.28
C LEU A 670 8.10 31.01 -4.21
N ALA A 671 7.96 32.32 -4.43
CA ALA A 671 9.06 33.27 -4.27
C ALA A 671 9.54 33.37 -2.81
N ASP A 672 8.65 33.31 -1.82
CA ASP A 672 9.04 33.34 -0.40
C ASP A 672 9.92 32.13 -0.05
N GLN A 673 9.54 30.90 -0.42
CA GLN A 673 10.36 29.70 -0.20
C GLN A 673 11.80 29.86 -0.75
N ILE A 674 11.93 30.40 -1.96
CA ILE A 674 13.22 30.62 -2.62
C ILE A 674 14.01 31.75 -1.94
N LEU A 675 13.34 32.79 -1.43
CA LEU A 675 13.97 33.90 -0.70
C LEU A 675 14.42 33.48 0.71
N ARG A 676 13.63 32.67 1.43
CA ARG A 676 14.03 32.01 2.69
C ARG A 676 15.31 31.20 2.47
N ALA A 677 15.33 30.32 1.46
CA ALA A 677 16.51 29.54 1.10
C ALA A 677 17.72 30.41 0.74
N ALA A 678 17.56 31.41 -0.14
CA ALA A 678 18.64 32.31 -0.54
C ALA A 678 19.20 33.14 0.64
N TRP A 679 18.37 33.55 1.59
CA TRP A 679 18.78 34.30 2.78
C TRP A 679 19.59 33.44 3.75
N VAL A 680 19.15 32.21 4.02
CA VAL A 680 19.89 31.27 4.88
C VAL A 680 21.21 30.88 4.22
N ARG A 681 21.24 30.62 2.90
CA ARG A 681 22.50 30.43 2.15
C ARG A 681 23.44 31.63 2.30
N ALA A 682 22.94 32.85 2.15
CA ALA A 682 23.76 34.06 2.28
C ALA A 682 24.36 34.21 3.69
N TYR A 683 23.60 33.88 4.74
CA TYR A 683 24.12 33.84 6.12
C TYR A 683 25.19 32.77 6.30
N LEU A 684 24.92 31.51 5.94
CA LEU A 684 25.84 30.38 6.14
C LEU A 684 27.13 30.51 5.31
N LEU A 685 27.05 31.03 4.09
CA LEU A 685 28.19 31.29 3.21
C LEU A 685 28.95 32.58 3.54
N ASN A 686 28.50 33.36 4.54
CA ASN A 686 29.02 34.67 4.92
C ASN A 686 28.93 35.75 3.81
N ASP A 687 27.99 35.59 2.86
CA ASP A 687 27.68 36.59 1.83
C ASP A 687 26.85 37.74 2.42
N ARG A 688 27.54 38.65 3.09
CA ARG A 688 26.97 39.87 3.66
C ARG A 688 26.29 40.76 2.61
N ALA A 689 26.69 40.70 1.33
CA ALA A 689 26.14 41.57 0.30
C ALA A 689 24.71 41.13 -0.07
N ASN A 690 24.53 39.85 -0.39
CA ASN A 690 23.20 39.31 -0.68
C ASN A 690 22.31 39.24 0.57
N LEU A 691 22.87 38.99 1.77
CA LEU A 691 22.10 39.01 3.02
C LEU A 691 21.44 40.37 3.30
N ILE A 692 22.17 41.48 3.08
CA ILE A 692 21.63 42.84 3.24
C ILE A 692 20.64 43.18 2.11
N LYS A 693 20.91 42.74 0.88
CA LYS A 693 20.00 42.92 -0.27
C LYS A 693 18.65 42.23 -0.06
N LEU A 694 18.65 41.02 0.52
CA LEU A 694 17.46 40.20 0.72
C LEU A 694 16.58 40.64 1.90
N GLY A 695 17.19 41.18 2.96
CA GLY A 695 16.48 41.52 4.21
C GLY A 695 15.16 42.29 4.03
N PRO A 696 15.10 43.38 3.24
CA PRO A 696 13.87 44.15 3.05
C PRO A 696 12.74 43.37 2.35
N GLU A 697 13.07 42.51 1.38
CA GLU A 697 12.06 41.75 0.62
C GLU A 697 11.54 40.56 1.43
N LEU A 698 12.43 39.89 2.17
CA LEU A 698 12.02 38.87 3.14
C LEU A 698 11.11 39.47 4.23
N VAL A 699 11.40 40.68 4.72
CA VAL A 699 10.49 41.40 5.64
C VAL A 699 9.16 41.80 5.00
N ARG A 700 9.12 42.06 3.68
CA ARG A 700 7.89 42.38 2.96
C ARG A 700 6.94 41.18 2.87
N MET A 701 7.49 39.99 2.62
CA MET A 701 6.72 38.74 2.58
C MET A 701 6.45 38.17 3.98
N ARG A 702 7.40 38.34 4.91
CA ARG A 702 7.39 37.83 6.29
C ARG A 702 7.55 38.94 7.33
N PRO A 703 6.49 39.73 7.62
CA PRO A 703 6.53 40.79 8.64
C PRO A 703 6.86 40.28 10.06
N ASP A 704 6.59 39.01 10.34
CA ASP A 704 6.99 38.30 11.56
C ASP A 704 8.51 38.26 11.76
N MET A 705 9.29 38.26 10.67
CA MET A 705 10.76 38.32 10.73
C MET A 705 11.32 39.73 10.92
N ALA A 706 10.52 40.80 10.80
CA ALA A 706 10.98 42.18 10.82
C ALA A 706 11.84 42.54 12.05
N PRO A 707 11.40 42.27 13.31
CA PRO A 707 12.18 42.66 14.49
C PRO A 707 13.54 41.94 14.59
N LEU A 708 13.62 40.72 14.05
CA LEU A 708 14.82 39.88 14.06
C LEU A 708 15.85 40.39 13.02
N ILE A 709 15.37 40.73 11.82
CA ILE A 709 16.19 41.29 10.73
C ILE A 709 16.64 42.72 11.05
N GLU A 710 15.78 43.55 11.64
CA GLU A 710 16.14 44.90 12.12
C GLU A 710 17.21 44.87 13.21
N ALA A 711 17.12 43.92 14.17
CA ALA A 711 18.14 43.73 15.21
C ALA A 711 19.51 43.33 14.62
N ALA A 712 19.52 42.51 13.56
CA ALA A 712 20.75 42.16 12.84
C ALA A 712 21.31 43.34 12.02
N ASN A 713 20.47 44.10 11.34
CA ASN A 713 20.88 45.28 10.59
C ASN A 713 21.48 46.35 11.51
N SER A 714 20.80 46.67 12.61
CA SER A 714 21.18 47.69 13.59
C SER A 714 22.39 47.32 14.47
N ALA A 715 22.88 46.10 14.40
CA ALA A 715 23.98 45.63 15.25
C ALA A 715 25.31 46.36 14.97
N ALA A 716 25.85 46.99 16.02
CA ALA A 716 27.02 47.87 15.96
C ALA A 716 28.35 47.16 15.61
N THR A 717 28.45 45.84 15.74
CA THR A 717 29.65 45.07 15.38
C THR A 717 29.30 43.80 14.61
N PRO A 718 30.22 43.24 13.80
CA PRO A 718 29.99 41.97 13.10
C PRO A 718 29.58 40.83 14.04
N VAL A 719 30.18 40.74 15.24
CA VAL A 719 29.87 39.70 16.24
C VAL A 719 28.48 39.87 16.84
N LEU A 720 28.00 41.11 17.03
CA LEU A 720 26.63 41.35 17.47
C LEU A 720 25.61 41.04 16.36
N ARG A 721 25.97 41.29 15.09
CA ARG A 721 25.16 40.93 13.92
C ARG A 721 25.04 39.42 13.76
N ASP A 722 26.16 38.69 13.79
CA ASP A 722 26.21 37.23 13.72
C ASP A 722 25.29 36.58 14.77
N ARG A 723 25.36 37.02 16.02
CA ARG A 723 24.46 36.55 17.11
C ARG A 723 22.99 36.90 16.89
N ALA A 724 22.68 38.04 16.24
CA ALA A 724 21.30 38.40 15.90
C ALA A 724 20.76 37.57 14.74
N LEU A 725 21.59 37.27 13.72
CA LEU A 725 21.24 36.37 12.61
C LEU A 725 21.06 34.93 13.08
N LEU A 726 21.96 34.42 13.93
CA LEU A 726 21.82 33.13 14.59
C LEU A 726 20.51 33.05 15.38
N PHE A 727 20.17 34.09 16.14
CA PHE A 727 18.91 34.14 16.88
C PHE A 727 17.68 34.24 15.96
N ALA A 728 17.79 34.93 14.81
CA ALA A 728 16.73 34.95 13.79
C ALA A 728 16.47 33.56 13.19
N VAL A 729 17.51 32.78 12.92
CA VAL A 729 17.40 31.37 12.49
C VAL A 729 16.79 30.51 13.59
N LEU A 730 17.26 30.62 14.83
CA LEU A 730 16.71 29.88 15.98
C LEU A 730 15.23 30.18 16.25
N LYS A 731 14.73 31.37 15.88
CA LYS A 731 13.32 31.73 16.06
C LYS A 731 12.40 31.29 14.91
N ASN A 732 12.94 30.73 13.82
CA ASN A 732 12.15 30.33 12.66
C ASN A 732 12.64 28.96 12.15
N PRO A 733 12.03 27.84 12.58
CA PRO A 733 12.43 26.51 12.14
C PRO A 733 12.20 26.30 10.63
N ILE A 734 11.28 27.02 9.98
CA ILE A 734 11.06 27.00 8.52
C ILE A 734 12.23 27.57 7.67
N LEU A 735 13.41 27.80 8.26
CA LEU A 735 14.59 28.40 7.62
C LEU A 735 15.67 27.36 7.30
N SER A 736 15.52 26.77 6.11
CA SER A 736 16.48 25.88 5.46
C SER A 736 17.35 26.65 4.44
N PRO A 737 18.63 26.27 4.20
CA PRO A 737 19.40 26.74 3.04
C PRO A 737 19.06 25.98 1.75
N TYR A 738 18.18 24.97 1.82
CA TYR A 738 17.71 24.19 0.69
C TYR A 738 16.27 24.56 0.36
N ILE A 739 15.89 24.43 -0.91
CA ILE A 739 14.48 24.45 -1.31
C ILE A 739 13.93 23.04 -1.09
N GLU A 740 12.73 22.94 -0.54
CA GLU A 740 12.13 21.69 -0.07
C GLU A 740 10.94 21.28 -0.93
N GLU A 741 10.69 19.98 -1.02
CA GLU A 741 9.57 19.40 -1.75
C GLU A 741 8.32 19.21 -0.88
N GLY A 742 7.18 18.98 -1.51
CA GLY A 742 5.89 18.86 -0.83
C GLY A 742 5.06 20.14 -0.89
N LEU A 743 4.20 20.34 0.12
CA LEU A 743 3.50 21.61 0.34
C LEU A 743 4.45 22.61 1.01
N GLU A 744 4.29 23.90 0.74
CA GLU A 744 5.15 24.91 1.38
C GLU A 744 4.69 25.18 2.82
N ARG A 745 5.62 25.12 3.78
CA ARG A 745 5.38 25.51 5.18
C ARG A 745 5.07 27.01 5.30
N SER A 746 3.82 27.35 5.57
CA SER A 746 3.31 28.72 5.68
C SER A 746 3.48 29.32 7.09
N ASN A 747 3.24 28.52 8.13
CA ASN A 747 3.18 28.91 9.54
C ASN A 747 4.48 28.64 10.33
N ASN A 748 4.49 28.99 11.62
CA ASN A 748 5.60 28.81 12.56
C ASN A 748 5.04 28.79 14.00
N THR A 749 4.69 27.62 14.51
CA THR A 749 4.22 27.40 15.89
C THR A 749 5.32 26.74 16.72
N GLN A 750 6.19 27.54 17.37
CA GLN A 750 7.31 27.06 18.22
C GLN A 750 6.93 26.16 19.42
N GLU A 751 5.64 25.87 19.57
CA GLU A 751 5.07 25.06 20.64
C GLU A 751 4.79 23.62 20.14
N GLU A 752 4.62 23.46 18.83
CA GLU A 752 4.63 22.20 18.08
C GLU A 752 6.05 21.98 17.52
N TRP A 753 6.41 20.73 17.21
CA TRP A 753 7.76 20.35 16.77
C TRP A 753 7.64 19.36 15.62
N ASP A 754 7.89 19.85 14.40
CA ASP A 754 7.69 19.09 13.18
C ASP A 754 8.94 18.31 12.76
N MET A 755 8.74 17.34 11.87
CA MET A 755 9.78 16.36 11.50
C MET A 755 10.88 16.93 10.59
N ASP A 756 10.73 18.18 10.16
CA ASP A 756 11.52 18.85 9.13
C ASP A 756 12.10 20.21 9.62
N ASP A 757 12.12 20.46 10.94
CA ASP A 757 12.67 21.67 11.55
C ASP A 757 14.12 22.00 11.10
N TRP A 758 14.30 23.23 10.59
CA TRP A 758 15.51 23.77 9.96
C TRP A 758 15.98 23.04 8.71
N TRP A 759 17.01 22.18 8.84
CA TRP A 759 17.60 21.45 7.72
C TRP A 759 18.42 20.26 8.21
N CYS A 760 18.34 19.17 7.46
CA CYS A 760 19.36 18.13 7.47
C CYS A 760 20.44 18.45 6.43
N ALA A 761 21.65 17.90 6.59
CA ALA A 761 22.58 17.82 5.47
C ALA A 761 21.96 16.92 4.40
N PRO A 762 21.84 17.36 3.13
CA PRO A 762 21.18 16.58 2.11
C PRO A 762 22.03 15.37 1.78
N ASP A 763 21.46 14.16 1.93
CA ASP A 763 22.11 12.96 1.46
C ASP A 763 22.19 13.00 -0.07
N ASP A 764 23.40 12.80 -0.59
CA ASP A 764 23.68 12.67 -2.02
C ASP A 764 23.67 11.19 -2.46
N MET A 765 23.31 10.26 -1.57
CA MET A 765 23.27 8.83 -1.83
C MET A 765 21.84 8.35 -2.14
N VAL A 766 21.73 7.37 -3.04
CA VAL A 766 20.50 6.63 -3.35
C VAL A 766 20.80 5.13 -3.33
N TYR A 767 19.82 4.32 -2.97
CA TYR A 767 19.95 2.87 -3.08
C TYR A 767 19.83 2.46 -4.55
N ASP A 768 20.86 1.83 -5.10
CA ASP A 768 20.81 1.24 -6.44
C ASP A 768 20.49 -0.24 -6.33
N GLU A 769 19.23 -0.59 -6.63
CA GLU A 769 18.74 -1.96 -6.62
C GLU A 769 19.58 -2.91 -7.51
N ALA A 770 20.25 -2.40 -8.54
CA ALA A 770 21.07 -3.22 -9.46
C ALA A 770 22.47 -3.57 -8.91
N SER A 771 22.98 -2.84 -7.92
CA SER A 771 24.22 -3.18 -7.20
C SER A 771 23.98 -3.67 -5.78
N GLY A 772 22.81 -3.37 -5.21
CA GLY A 772 22.48 -3.62 -3.82
C GLY A 772 23.17 -2.66 -2.84
N GLU A 773 23.84 -1.62 -3.35
CA GLU A 773 24.62 -0.65 -2.57
C GLU A 773 23.99 0.76 -2.59
N ALA A 774 24.35 1.57 -1.60
CA ALA A 774 24.10 3.00 -1.65
C ALA A 774 25.15 3.66 -2.58
N VAL A 775 24.71 4.21 -3.71
CA VAL A 775 25.55 4.87 -4.72
C VAL A 775 25.26 6.38 -4.74
N LYS A 776 26.17 7.19 -5.29
CA LYS A 776 25.91 8.62 -5.40
C LYS A 776 24.84 8.92 -6.44
N ALA A 777 23.81 9.67 -6.05
CA ALA A 777 22.74 10.16 -6.90
C ALA A 777 23.29 10.90 -8.14
N PRO A 778 22.76 10.63 -9.35
CA PRO A 778 23.14 11.36 -10.54
C PRO A 778 22.71 12.82 -10.42
N LEU A 779 23.58 13.74 -10.83
CA LEU A 779 23.21 15.15 -10.93
C LEU A 779 22.07 15.32 -11.95
N PRO A 780 21.08 16.18 -11.68
CA PRO A 780 20.01 16.46 -12.63
C PRO A 780 20.56 17.11 -13.92
N ASN A 781 19.74 17.11 -14.98
CA ASN A 781 20.15 17.69 -16.25
C ASN A 781 20.23 19.22 -16.16
N ARG A 782 21.46 19.75 -16.16
CA ARG A 782 21.73 21.19 -16.12
C ARG A 782 20.99 21.93 -17.26
N PRO A 783 20.15 22.93 -16.96
CA PRO A 783 19.46 23.74 -17.97
C PRO A 783 20.40 24.37 -19.01
N PRO A 784 19.98 24.52 -20.29
CA PRO A 784 20.86 25.00 -21.37
C PRO A 784 21.47 26.39 -21.13
N PHE A 785 20.68 27.32 -20.58
CA PHE A 785 21.09 28.70 -20.29
C PHE A 785 22.10 28.84 -19.14
N ILE A 786 22.28 27.80 -18.32
CA ILE A 786 23.24 27.79 -17.23
C ILE A 786 24.59 27.32 -17.79
N THR A 787 25.60 28.20 -17.77
CA THR A 787 26.94 27.85 -18.25
C THR A 787 27.61 26.81 -17.35
N PRO A 788 28.61 26.04 -17.86
CA PRO A 788 29.39 25.12 -17.02
C PRO A 788 30.00 25.81 -15.79
N ALA A 789 30.48 27.05 -15.96
CA ALA A 789 31.05 27.85 -14.87
C ALA A 789 30.02 28.25 -13.80
N LYS A 790 28.80 28.67 -14.20
CA LYS A 790 27.71 28.96 -13.25
C LYS A 790 27.32 27.71 -12.45
N SER A 791 27.19 26.56 -13.12
CA SER A 791 26.88 25.29 -12.44
C SER A 791 28.00 24.81 -11.51
N ALA A 792 29.26 24.99 -11.88
CA ALA A 792 30.39 24.64 -11.01
C ALA A 792 30.46 25.56 -9.76
N ALA A 793 30.13 26.84 -9.91
CA ALA A 793 30.00 27.77 -8.79
C ALA A 793 28.86 27.35 -7.84
N ALA A 794 27.69 26.98 -8.38
CA ALA A 794 26.56 26.47 -7.59
C ALA A 794 26.93 25.21 -6.78
N GLN A 795 27.63 24.26 -7.38
CA GLN A 795 28.11 23.06 -6.68
C GLN A 795 29.18 23.38 -5.63
N ALA A 796 30.03 24.38 -5.86
CA ALA A 796 31.01 24.86 -4.88
C ALA A 796 30.38 25.66 -3.72
N GLU A 797 29.24 26.31 -3.93
CA GLU A 797 28.38 26.85 -2.87
C GLU A 797 27.70 25.72 -2.10
N ARG A 798 27.03 24.78 -2.80
CA ARG A 798 26.33 23.64 -2.18
C ARG A 798 27.28 22.80 -1.33
N LYS A 799 28.48 22.48 -1.80
CA LYS A 799 29.45 21.72 -0.99
C LYS A 799 29.75 22.38 0.36
N LYS A 800 29.89 23.72 0.40
CA LYS A 800 30.11 24.44 1.67
C LYS A 800 28.91 24.35 2.61
N LEU A 801 27.69 24.24 2.07
CA LEU A 801 26.46 24.04 2.85
C LEU A 801 26.35 22.59 3.36
N THR A 802 26.74 21.60 2.55
CA THR A 802 26.83 20.19 2.99
C THR A 802 27.91 20.01 4.06
N ASP A 803 29.07 20.67 3.90
CA ASP A 803 30.20 20.63 4.85
C ASP A 803 29.89 21.29 6.22
N ILE A 804 28.74 21.96 6.37
CA ILE A 804 28.25 22.51 7.65
C ILE A 804 27.56 21.42 8.51
N GLY A 805 26.97 20.40 7.88
CA GLY A 805 26.18 19.38 8.57
C GLY A 805 24.78 19.83 8.99
N ASP A 806 24.13 19.01 9.82
CA ASP A 806 22.74 19.19 10.25
C ASP A 806 22.55 20.39 11.17
N ALA A 807 21.38 21.05 11.03
CA ALA A 807 21.03 22.24 11.80
C ALA A 807 21.11 22.05 13.32
N PRO A 808 20.55 20.98 13.94
CA PRO A 808 20.49 20.87 15.40
C PRO A 808 21.88 20.95 16.05
N LYS A 809 22.85 20.22 15.49
CA LYS A 809 24.24 20.21 15.96
C LYS A 809 24.95 21.52 15.66
N TYR A 810 24.86 22.03 14.43
CA TYR A 810 25.55 23.27 14.03
C TYR A 810 25.07 24.49 14.85
N LEU A 811 23.75 24.63 15.00
CA LEU A 811 23.13 25.71 15.78
C LEU A 811 23.51 25.59 17.26
N ALA A 812 23.52 24.37 17.83
CA ALA A 812 23.98 24.13 19.20
C ALA A 812 25.44 24.53 19.43
N GLU A 813 26.36 24.16 18.54
CA GLU A 813 27.76 24.54 18.64
C GLU A 813 27.96 26.06 18.57
N LYS A 814 27.19 26.75 17.72
CA LYS A 814 27.16 28.21 17.60
C LYS A 814 26.61 28.89 18.87
N VAL A 815 25.51 28.39 19.44
CA VAL A 815 24.95 28.88 20.71
C VAL A 815 25.92 28.66 21.86
N LEU A 816 26.62 27.52 21.92
CA LEU A 816 27.67 27.28 22.92
C LEU A 816 28.88 28.21 22.76
N ALA A 817 29.25 28.59 21.54
CA ALA A 817 30.30 29.58 21.30
C ALA A 817 29.86 30.99 21.76
N TRP A 818 28.62 31.39 21.48
CA TRP A 818 28.02 32.63 21.99
C TRP A 818 27.96 32.63 23.52
N GLN A 819 27.51 31.55 24.16
CA GLN A 819 27.41 31.41 25.60
C GLN A 819 28.76 31.59 26.31
N ARG A 820 29.84 31.02 25.78
CA ARG A 820 31.20 31.19 26.33
C ARG A 820 31.72 32.63 26.21
N LEU A 821 31.35 33.33 25.13
CA LEU A 821 31.89 34.65 24.78
C LEU A 821 31.04 35.84 25.24
N ALA A 822 29.79 35.63 25.68
CA ALA A 822 28.93 36.67 26.23
C ALA A 822 27.78 36.09 27.10
N PRO A 823 28.08 35.42 28.24
CA PRO A 823 27.07 34.74 29.06
C PRO A 823 26.01 35.65 29.70
N ALA A 824 26.14 36.97 29.58
CA ALA A 824 25.14 37.94 30.06
C ALA A 824 24.12 38.39 28.99
N ASP A 825 24.18 37.85 27.77
CA ASP A 825 23.22 38.16 26.70
C ASP A 825 21.84 37.56 27.02
N LYS A 826 20.82 38.42 27.15
CA LYS A 826 19.48 38.03 27.62
C LYS A 826 18.76 37.01 26.72
N ARG A 827 19.22 36.80 25.49
CA ARG A 827 18.68 35.83 24.52
C ARG A 827 19.19 34.41 24.73
N LEU A 828 20.29 34.22 25.46
CA LEU A 828 20.93 32.92 25.64
C LEU A 828 20.05 31.85 26.33
N PRO A 829 19.21 32.14 27.34
CA PRO A 829 18.38 31.12 27.96
C PRO A 829 17.36 30.51 26.98
N GLU A 830 16.78 31.34 26.12
CA GLU A 830 15.87 30.95 25.04
C GLU A 830 16.61 30.16 23.96
N ALA A 831 17.72 30.70 23.46
CA ALA A 831 18.56 30.03 22.45
C ALA A 831 19.02 28.64 22.92
N LEU A 832 19.44 28.51 24.19
CA LEU A 832 19.84 27.24 24.82
C LEU A 832 18.69 26.24 24.94
N TYR A 833 17.47 26.70 25.27
CA TYR A 833 16.28 25.84 25.32
C TYR A 833 15.93 25.31 23.92
N ILE A 834 15.89 26.20 22.91
CA ILE A 834 15.59 25.85 21.52
C ILE A 834 16.57 24.77 21.01
N VAL A 835 17.89 24.98 21.13
CA VAL A 835 18.85 23.96 20.67
C VAL A 835 18.88 22.70 21.55
N ALA A 836 18.50 22.78 22.84
CA ALA A 836 18.38 21.60 23.71
C ALA A 836 17.20 20.71 23.31
N ARG A 837 16.07 21.29 22.89
CA ARG A 837 14.93 20.58 22.29
C ARG A 837 15.34 19.94 20.96
N ALA A 838 15.93 20.72 20.04
CA ALA A 838 16.36 20.23 18.72
C ALA A 838 17.36 19.07 18.76
N ASN A 839 18.24 19.01 19.78
CA ASN A 839 19.19 17.91 19.93
C ASN A 839 18.61 16.68 20.67
N GLY A 840 17.31 16.66 20.98
CA GLY A 840 16.60 15.57 21.67
C GLY A 840 15.79 14.64 20.78
N TRP A 841 15.99 14.73 19.47
CA TRP A 841 15.10 14.17 18.44
C TRP A 841 15.77 13.04 17.67
N THR A 842 15.14 11.87 17.59
CA THR A 842 15.70 10.71 16.86
C THR A 842 14.72 10.22 15.79
N LYS A 843 14.76 10.82 14.59
CA LYS A 843 14.00 10.35 13.42
C LYS A 843 14.76 10.61 12.12
N TYR A 844 14.54 9.73 11.13
CA TYR A 844 15.03 9.82 9.74
C TYR A 844 16.52 10.13 9.51
N GLY A 845 17.41 9.82 10.46
CA GLY A 845 18.87 9.78 10.26
C GLY A 845 19.59 11.12 10.36
N CYS A 846 18.88 12.26 10.39
CA CYS A 846 19.46 13.57 10.62
C CYS A 846 20.05 13.67 12.04
N GLY A 847 21.25 14.24 12.19
CA GLY A 847 22.05 14.12 13.41
C GLY A 847 21.61 15.01 14.57
N ASN A 848 20.89 14.43 15.54
CA ASN A 848 20.85 14.95 16.91
C ASN A 848 22.13 14.57 17.69
N ASN A 849 22.20 14.99 18.96
CA ASN A 849 23.30 14.59 19.83
C ASN A 849 22.88 14.69 21.31
N GLU A 850 22.56 13.57 21.93
CA GLU A 850 22.11 13.53 23.34
C GLU A 850 23.16 14.03 24.33
N GLU A 851 24.46 13.84 24.08
CA GLU A 851 25.51 14.42 24.92
C GLU A 851 25.50 15.95 24.86
N LEU A 852 25.27 16.52 23.67
CA LEU A 852 25.15 17.94 23.42
C LEU A 852 23.88 18.49 24.05
N ARG A 853 22.74 17.80 23.94
CA ARG A 853 21.49 18.12 24.64
C ARG A 853 21.68 18.14 26.15
N ALA A 854 22.21 17.07 26.75
CA ALA A 854 22.47 16.99 28.19
C ALA A 854 23.38 18.13 28.66
N ARG A 855 24.40 18.48 27.86
CA ARG A 855 25.29 19.63 28.10
C ARG A 855 24.57 20.97 28.02
N LEU A 856 23.70 21.18 27.03
CA LEU A 856 22.90 22.40 26.86
C LEU A 856 21.93 22.59 28.03
N ILE A 857 21.20 21.54 28.41
CA ILE A 857 20.30 21.49 29.57
C ILE A 857 21.06 21.81 30.86
N ALA A 858 22.23 21.20 31.07
CA ALA A 858 23.06 21.46 32.24
C ALA A 858 23.58 22.91 32.30
N ILE A 859 23.88 23.54 31.15
CA ILE A 859 24.26 24.95 31.09
C ILE A 859 23.05 25.86 31.36
N LEU A 860 21.89 25.57 30.77
CA LEU A 860 20.66 26.33 30.98
C LEU A 860 20.27 26.36 32.46
N LYS A 861 20.14 25.18 33.08
CA LYS A 861 19.79 25.02 34.50
C LYS A 861 20.82 25.66 35.45
N ARG A 862 22.12 25.50 35.20
CA ARG A 862 23.18 26.00 36.09
C ARG A 862 23.45 27.49 35.95
N THR A 863 23.39 28.05 34.74
CA THR A 863 23.77 29.44 34.47
C THR A 863 22.58 30.39 34.42
N TYR A 864 21.36 29.89 34.13
CA TYR A 864 20.14 30.70 34.08
C TYR A 864 18.98 30.08 34.88
N PRO A 865 19.16 29.70 36.17
CA PRO A 865 18.15 28.98 36.95
C PRO A 865 16.82 29.74 37.12
N ALA A 866 16.84 31.07 37.05
CA ALA A 866 15.66 31.93 37.20
C ALA A 866 14.94 32.26 35.88
N SER A 867 15.39 31.73 34.74
CA SER A 867 14.77 31.96 33.43
C SER A 867 13.45 31.21 33.27
N GLU A 868 12.44 31.83 32.66
CA GLU A 868 11.18 31.16 32.30
C GLU A 868 11.41 29.93 31.42
N TRP A 869 12.39 29.98 30.50
CA TRP A 869 12.80 28.84 29.67
C TRP A 869 13.37 27.66 30.47
N THR A 870 14.00 27.93 31.61
CA THR A 870 14.46 26.90 32.54
C THR A 870 13.28 26.29 33.30
N LYS A 871 12.25 27.07 33.62
CA LYS A 871 11.00 26.55 34.21
C LYS A 871 10.21 25.72 33.21
N LYS A 872 10.06 26.18 31.96
CA LYS A 872 9.36 25.46 30.88
C LYS A 872 9.99 24.08 30.66
N LEU A 873 11.33 24.02 30.54
CA LEU A 873 12.04 22.74 30.44
C LEU A 873 11.80 21.80 31.64
N ILE A 874 11.76 22.34 32.86
CA ILE A 874 11.53 21.53 34.08
C ILE A 874 10.09 21.02 34.18
N ALA A 875 9.11 21.75 33.62
CA ALA A 875 7.73 21.26 33.51
C ALA A 875 7.64 20.12 32.46
N GLU A 876 8.24 20.31 31.29
CA GLU A 876 8.30 19.29 30.23
C GLU A 876 9.00 18.00 30.71
N GLU A 877 10.06 18.10 31.51
CA GLU A 877 10.74 16.97 32.17
C GLU A 877 9.95 16.31 33.31
N ALA A 878 8.78 16.85 33.69
CA ALA A 878 7.90 16.29 34.71
C ALA A 878 6.57 15.74 34.15
N GLU A 879 6.31 15.96 32.86
CA GLU A 879 5.17 15.45 32.10
C GLU A 879 5.53 14.19 31.27
N ASN A 880 6.81 13.83 31.20
CA ASN A 880 7.37 12.64 30.54
C ASN A 880 7.95 11.64 31.57
#